data_AF-A0A4U0VUK9-F1
#
_entry.id   AF-A0A4U0VUK9-F1
#
_cell.length_a   1.000
_cell.length_b   1.000
_cell.length_c   1.000
_cell.angle_alpha   90.00
_cell.angle_beta   90.00
_cell.angle_gamma   90.00
#
_symmetry.space_group_name_H-M   'P 1'
#
loop_
_entity.id
_entity.type
_entity.pdbx_description
1 polymer ?
#
loop_
_entity_poly.entity_id
_entity_poly.type
_entity_poly.pdbx_seq_one_letter_code
_entity_poly.pdbx_strand_id
1 'polypeptide(L)'
;MDAFCIGRLRFIRLPPSWISLQRSSSNKPQTINTIGATDDYGTDLQFDSVDLKLELLDATTLAPVRGVQLRPEGSSTSRTPESAQPATAVFSFSPAQGPIHKLKLSLTFLPTFLASNKTPTSLVFALSVAPAVGEARRSSSSFTTGPVASSSTTALRNTIGEPRRPVIKTWDDRKFVLMSLRSGPVEIRIEKEPARVAQEKVQTAIRTVHLSSNPASEPQAASPREAAATIAITERPGLNNSTGQRLWDCAIGLTSFLSQYPAALDPNFALDGLLEEEGGPDQEHSRPPPAKRARQDVTVSSRPRLRGRLRVVELGAGCALASMVAAKLLSSPSASGAEQTAAATILATDVETTVESTLEENLRANGLLSSSNKKISDQSSNAKPPPIMIDSAVLDWGRLSDDQVRVASAALRSRVARESYLKKLVKPQDLVHQFKDGQYIGWSGFTGVGYPKETPLALAEHVEKNNLQGQLRFSLFVGASTGPEVEERWARNKMIARRSPHQVGKAIAKGINSGEIDFADKHLSMFPQDLTYGYYSLKRQGGEDGKMLDWAIVEATEILPDGSIVPGASVGATPEILQTAEKIIIEVNTSLPSFKGLHDITPSHMPPHRQPYLVQNPSDRIGQVSVPVDPERVVAIIETDKPDNTGQNAPETEDSKLIAQHLIQFFEDEVAVGRMPKNLHPLQSGIGNVANSIIAGLRDSKFERLQVWTEVLQDSFLPLLNSGKLDFATATSIRFSPEMFKEFYRDWDQYQDKLLLRPQQTANSPEIIRRLGVIGMNTPLEVDIYAHANSTNALGSRMLNGIGGSADFLRNAKLSVMHTPSSRPSKTDPTGISCIVPFATHVDQTEHDLDVIVTEQGLADVRGLSPRQRALVIIEKCAHPDYREQLKEYYDRALHECLKKGAGHEPHMLRNAFKMHLNFEKNGTMKIDKWD
;
A
#
# COMPACT_ATOMS: atom_id res chain seq x y z
N MET A 1 14.75 -21.58 28.01
CA MET A 1 15.59 -20.74 27.13
C MET A 1 16.35 -21.61 26.11
N ASP A 2 15.69 -22.03 25.03
CA ASP A 2 16.37 -22.68 23.90
C ASP A 2 15.57 -22.35 22.62
N ALA A 3 15.65 -21.09 22.20
CA ALA A 3 14.90 -20.60 21.05
C ALA A 3 15.65 -20.99 19.77
N PHE A 4 15.01 -21.79 18.93
CA PHE A 4 15.46 -22.10 17.58
C PHE A 4 14.34 -21.79 16.59
N CYS A 5 14.72 -21.39 15.39
CA CYS A 5 13.82 -21.09 14.29
C CYS A 5 13.64 -22.32 13.39
N ILE A 6 12.52 -22.38 12.66
CA ILE A 6 12.27 -23.44 11.67
C ILE A 6 12.51 -22.83 10.29
N GLY A 7 13.46 -23.38 9.53
CA GLY A 7 13.66 -22.98 8.14
C GLY A 7 12.98 -23.96 7.17
N ARG A 8 12.63 -23.47 5.98
CA ARG A 8 11.78 -24.21 5.04
C ARG A 8 12.43 -24.32 3.68
N LEU A 9 12.38 -25.53 3.11
CA LEU A 9 12.82 -25.82 1.75
C LEU A 9 11.65 -25.69 0.77
N ARG A 10 11.90 -25.22 -0.47
CA ARG A 10 10.89 -25.02 -1.53
C ARG A 10 11.41 -25.37 -2.94
N PHE A 11 10.53 -25.78 -3.84
CA PHE A 11 10.83 -25.85 -5.28
C PHE A 11 10.44 -24.54 -5.99
N ILE A 12 11.35 -23.93 -6.76
CA ILE A 12 11.13 -22.63 -7.46
C ILE A 12 9.98 -22.74 -8.47
N ARG A 13 9.89 -23.89 -9.15
CA ARG A 13 8.66 -24.33 -9.82
C ARG A 13 8.41 -25.77 -9.39
N LEU A 14 7.16 -26.12 -9.14
CA LEU A 14 6.85 -27.48 -8.72
C LEU A 14 7.06 -28.48 -9.85
N PRO A 15 7.39 -29.74 -9.52
CA PRO A 15 7.41 -30.82 -10.50
C PRO A 15 6.12 -30.87 -11.32
N PRO A 16 6.18 -31.36 -12.56
CA PRO A 16 5.02 -31.44 -13.42
C PRO A 16 3.97 -32.43 -12.88
N SER A 17 2.69 -32.22 -13.19
CA SER A 17 1.63 -33.15 -12.77
C SER A 17 1.72 -34.53 -13.41
N TRP A 18 2.32 -34.64 -14.60
CA TRP A 18 2.60 -35.91 -15.26
C TRP A 18 3.83 -35.81 -16.17
N ILE A 19 4.46 -36.95 -16.40
CA ILE A 19 5.60 -37.16 -17.29
C ILE A 19 5.22 -38.28 -18.27
N SER A 20 5.30 -38.03 -19.57
CA SER A 20 5.20 -39.10 -20.56
C SER A 20 6.58 -39.62 -20.95
N LEU A 21 6.70 -40.95 -20.97
CA LEU A 21 7.86 -41.72 -21.39
C LEU A 21 7.51 -42.47 -22.66
N GLN A 22 8.42 -42.48 -23.62
CA GLN A 22 8.19 -43.20 -24.88
C GLN A 22 8.45 -44.70 -24.67
N ARG A 23 7.57 -45.57 -25.14
CA ARG A 23 7.86 -47.02 -25.15
C ARG A 23 8.84 -47.35 -26.28
N SER A 24 10.14 -47.26 -26.02
CA SER A 24 11.19 -47.54 -26.99
C SER A 24 11.70 -48.98 -26.89
N SER A 25 11.98 -49.62 -28.04
CA SER A 25 12.73 -50.87 -28.14
C SER A 25 14.26 -50.68 -28.00
N SER A 26 14.73 -49.44 -27.91
CA SER A 26 16.15 -49.12 -27.76
C SER A 26 16.59 -49.23 -26.29
N ASN A 27 17.76 -49.83 -26.03
CA ASN A 27 18.41 -49.83 -24.71
C ASN A 27 18.95 -48.45 -24.26
N LYS A 28 18.55 -47.35 -24.91
CA LYS A 28 19.03 -46.01 -24.58
C LYS A 28 18.17 -45.37 -23.46
N PRO A 29 18.79 -44.80 -22.42
CA PRO A 29 18.06 -44.07 -21.38
C PRO A 29 17.30 -42.85 -21.94
N GLN A 30 16.15 -42.53 -21.34
CA GLN A 30 15.37 -41.33 -21.68
C GLN A 30 15.59 -40.22 -20.66
N THR A 31 15.99 -39.03 -21.12
CA THR A 31 16.34 -37.90 -20.25
C THR A 31 15.29 -36.78 -20.31
N ILE A 32 14.91 -36.26 -19.14
CA ILE A 32 13.97 -35.13 -18.99
C ILE A 32 14.60 -34.05 -18.14
N ASN A 33 14.56 -32.81 -18.62
CA ASN A 33 15.04 -31.64 -17.90
C ASN A 33 13.92 -31.08 -17.01
N THR A 34 14.22 -30.89 -15.71
CA THR A 34 13.27 -30.41 -14.70
C THR A 34 13.91 -29.40 -13.74
N ILE A 35 13.09 -28.87 -12.84
CA ILE A 35 13.17 -27.57 -12.20
C ILE A 35 14.11 -27.50 -10.97
N GLY A 36 14.62 -26.30 -10.67
CA GLY A 36 15.47 -25.97 -9.51
C GLY A 36 14.76 -25.80 -8.16
N ALA A 37 15.55 -25.97 -7.10
CA ALA A 37 15.12 -25.91 -5.69
C ALA A 37 15.80 -24.76 -4.94
N THR A 38 15.08 -24.10 -4.04
CA THR A 38 15.52 -22.92 -3.25
C THR A 38 15.20 -23.11 -1.76
N ASP A 39 15.84 -22.34 -0.90
CA ASP A 39 15.30 -22.04 0.43
C ASP A 39 14.23 -20.95 0.32
N ASP A 40 13.30 -20.91 1.29
CA ASP A 40 12.17 -19.98 1.30
C ASP A 40 12.28 -19.03 2.49
N TYR A 41 13.20 -18.06 2.41
CA TYR A 41 13.11 -16.87 3.26
C TYR A 41 13.87 -15.66 2.71
N GLY A 42 13.21 -14.50 2.70
CA GLY A 42 13.82 -13.16 2.60
C GLY A 42 14.36 -12.67 3.96
N THR A 43 14.85 -13.58 4.79
CA THR A 43 15.51 -13.27 6.06
C THR A 43 16.92 -13.78 5.88
N ASP A 44 17.92 -12.93 6.05
CA ASP A 44 19.32 -13.24 5.79
C ASP A 44 19.77 -14.45 6.61
N LEU A 45 19.62 -15.66 6.06
CA LEU A 45 20.16 -16.88 6.64
C LEU A 45 21.67 -16.80 6.46
N GLN A 46 22.38 -16.44 7.52
CA GLN A 46 23.83 -16.24 7.47
C GLN A 46 24.54 -17.49 7.98
N PHE A 47 24.69 -18.52 7.14
CA PHE A 47 25.51 -19.71 7.42
C PHE A 47 26.36 -20.07 6.19
N ASP A 48 27.45 -20.82 6.39
CA ASP A 48 28.45 -21.05 5.33
C ASP A 48 27.88 -21.87 4.16
N SER A 49 27.40 -23.09 4.45
CA SER A 49 26.69 -23.94 3.51
C SER A 49 25.94 -25.08 4.21
N VAL A 50 24.92 -25.64 3.55
CA VAL A 50 24.25 -26.88 3.94
C VAL A 50 24.02 -27.76 2.72
N ASP A 51 24.28 -29.06 2.83
CA ASP A 51 23.97 -29.99 1.76
C ASP A 51 22.48 -30.35 1.78
N LEU A 52 21.82 -30.21 0.64
CA LEU A 52 20.43 -30.61 0.43
C LEU A 52 20.37 -31.88 -0.43
N LYS A 53 19.48 -32.79 -0.05
CA LYS A 53 19.22 -34.08 -0.70
C LYS A 53 17.84 -34.06 -1.34
N LEU A 54 17.79 -34.28 -2.65
CA LEU A 54 16.59 -34.47 -3.44
C LEU A 54 16.44 -35.94 -3.84
N GLU A 55 15.29 -36.56 -3.60
CA GLU A 55 15.00 -37.98 -3.87
C GLU A 55 13.75 -38.15 -4.72
N LEU A 56 13.69 -39.23 -5.49
CA LEU A 56 12.52 -39.68 -6.23
C LEU A 56 12.00 -40.99 -5.64
N LEU A 57 10.77 -40.95 -5.16
CA LEU A 57 10.11 -42.05 -4.45
C LEU A 57 8.88 -42.53 -5.22
N ASP A 58 8.52 -43.79 -5.03
CA ASP A 58 7.23 -44.33 -5.46
C ASP A 58 6.11 -43.65 -4.65
N ALA A 59 5.09 -43.09 -5.31
CA ALA A 59 4.06 -42.32 -4.62
C ALA A 59 3.15 -43.17 -3.71
N THR A 60 3.08 -44.48 -3.93
CA THR A 60 2.23 -45.42 -3.17
C THR A 60 2.98 -46.00 -1.99
N THR A 61 4.23 -46.44 -2.21
CA THR A 61 5.02 -47.13 -1.20
C THR A 61 6.00 -46.21 -0.46
N LEU A 62 6.27 -45.02 -1.00
CA LEU A 62 7.31 -44.08 -0.56
C LEU A 62 8.72 -44.68 -0.52
N ALA A 63 8.93 -45.79 -1.21
CA ALA A 63 10.23 -46.44 -1.31
C ALA A 63 11.07 -45.83 -2.45
N PRO A 64 12.42 -45.83 -2.35
CA PRO A 64 13.29 -45.38 -3.42
C PRO A 64 13.08 -46.15 -4.71
N VAL A 65 12.95 -45.42 -5.81
CA VAL A 65 12.70 -46.03 -7.13
C VAL A 65 13.99 -46.58 -7.72
N ARG A 66 13.95 -47.80 -8.25
CA ARG A 66 15.07 -48.41 -8.99
C ARG A 66 14.94 -48.13 -10.48
N GLY A 67 16.07 -47.97 -11.18
CA GLY A 67 16.07 -47.76 -12.63
C GLY A 67 15.84 -46.32 -13.09
N VAL A 68 15.89 -45.35 -12.16
CA VAL A 68 15.88 -43.91 -12.47
C VAL A 68 17.13 -43.26 -11.88
N GLN A 69 17.78 -42.39 -12.66
CA GLN A 69 18.92 -41.59 -12.24
C GLN A 69 18.53 -40.11 -12.21
N LEU A 70 18.89 -39.43 -11.13
CA LEU A 70 18.68 -37.99 -10.95
C LEU A 70 20.03 -37.27 -10.91
N ARG A 71 20.27 -36.28 -11.78
CA ARG A 71 21.55 -35.56 -11.88
C ARG A 71 21.37 -34.03 -11.98
N PRO A 72 22.10 -33.22 -11.20
CA PRO A 72 22.22 -31.79 -11.44
C PRO A 72 23.09 -31.49 -12.68
N GLU A 73 22.69 -30.56 -13.54
CA GLU A 73 23.53 -30.06 -14.64
C GLU A 73 24.70 -29.24 -14.08
N GLY A 74 25.94 -29.56 -14.49
CA GLY A 74 27.14 -28.80 -14.14
C GLY A 74 27.95 -29.32 -12.94
N SER A 75 27.55 -30.41 -12.27
CA SER A 75 28.36 -31.05 -11.22
C SER A 75 29.46 -31.93 -11.82
N SER A 76 30.73 -31.63 -11.53
CA SER A 76 31.88 -32.42 -11.94
C SER A 76 32.16 -33.54 -10.93
N THR A 77 31.25 -34.50 -10.76
CA THR A 77 31.53 -35.70 -9.95
C THR A 77 31.75 -36.93 -10.85
N SER A 78 32.94 -37.50 -10.71
CA SER A 78 33.44 -38.64 -11.47
C SER A 78 32.71 -39.94 -11.13
N ARG A 79 32.33 -40.70 -12.18
CA ARG A 79 32.13 -42.16 -12.24
C ARG A 79 31.66 -42.86 -10.95
N THR A 80 30.36 -43.18 -10.89
CA THR A 80 29.86 -44.33 -10.13
C THR A 80 29.41 -45.45 -11.10
N PRO A 81 29.66 -46.74 -10.78
CA PRO A 81 29.37 -47.87 -11.66
C PRO A 81 27.87 -48.08 -11.89
N GLU A 82 27.48 -48.63 -13.04
CA GLU A 82 26.10 -48.90 -13.49
C GLU A 82 25.27 -49.81 -12.57
N SER A 83 25.83 -50.33 -11.46
CA SER A 83 25.17 -51.26 -10.55
C SER A 83 24.71 -50.66 -9.22
N ALA A 84 24.88 -49.35 -8.97
CA ALA A 84 24.43 -48.72 -7.73
C ALA A 84 23.72 -47.38 -7.98
N GLN A 85 22.47 -47.31 -7.53
CA GLN A 85 21.60 -46.16 -7.33
C GLN A 85 22.33 -44.83 -7.00
N PRO A 86 21.79 -43.65 -7.39
CA PRO A 86 20.45 -43.34 -6.90
C PRO A 86 19.54 -42.44 -7.75
N ALA A 87 18.24 -42.63 -7.53
CA ALA A 87 17.21 -41.65 -7.80
C ALA A 87 17.27 -40.50 -6.77
N THR A 88 18.49 -40.04 -6.48
CA THR A 88 18.83 -39.06 -5.45
C THR A 88 19.93 -38.16 -5.98
N ALA A 89 19.84 -36.87 -5.71
CA ALA A 89 20.89 -35.89 -5.93
C ALA A 89 21.18 -35.13 -4.63
N VAL A 90 22.45 -34.88 -4.35
CA VAL A 90 22.88 -34.02 -3.24
C VAL A 90 23.59 -32.81 -3.84
N PHE A 91 23.31 -31.62 -3.31
CA PHE A 91 23.92 -30.37 -3.73
C PHE A 91 24.10 -29.44 -2.53
N SER A 92 25.16 -28.64 -2.56
CA SER A 92 25.43 -27.67 -1.49
C SER A 92 24.66 -26.38 -1.74
N PHE A 93 23.98 -25.91 -0.71
CA PHE A 93 23.29 -24.63 -0.66
C PHE A 93 24.11 -23.65 0.18
N SER A 94 24.44 -22.48 -0.38
CA SER A 94 25.21 -21.43 0.31
C SER A 94 24.50 -20.07 0.21
N PRO A 95 23.98 -19.52 1.32
CA PRO A 95 23.35 -18.20 1.33
C PRO A 95 24.23 -17.07 0.80
N ALA A 96 25.57 -17.19 0.88
CA ALA A 96 26.51 -16.22 0.33
C ALA A 96 26.40 -16.04 -1.20
N GLN A 97 25.82 -17.01 -1.90
CA GLN A 97 25.55 -16.94 -3.34
C GLN A 97 24.15 -16.37 -3.66
N GLY A 98 23.45 -15.87 -2.65
CA GLY A 98 22.09 -15.33 -2.72
C GLY A 98 21.03 -16.28 -2.16
N PRO A 99 19.82 -15.77 -1.84
CA PRO A 99 18.73 -16.52 -1.21
C PRO A 99 17.98 -17.44 -2.20
N ILE A 100 18.49 -17.62 -3.43
CA ILE A 100 17.84 -18.45 -4.45
C ILE A 100 18.91 -19.18 -5.27
N HIS A 101 18.92 -20.50 -5.18
CA HIS A 101 19.82 -21.35 -5.97
C HIS A 101 19.07 -22.00 -7.12
N LYS A 102 19.34 -21.58 -8.37
CA LYS A 102 18.70 -22.20 -9.54
C LYS A 102 19.47 -23.45 -9.97
N LEU A 103 18.94 -24.62 -9.65
CA LEU A 103 19.47 -25.90 -10.12
C LEU A 103 18.72 -26.35 -11.37
N LYS A 104 19.43 -26.90 -12.35
CA LYS A 104 18.80 -27.65 -13.45
C LYS A 104 19.03 -29.13 -13.19
N LEU A 105 17.98 -29.92 -13.26
CA LEU A 105 18.03 -31.35 -12.97
C LEU A 105 17.68 -32.16 -14.21
N SER A 106 18.43 -33.21 -14.48
CA SER A 106 18.16 -34.19 -15.52
C SER A 106 17.73 -35.51 -14.88
N LEU A 107 16.54 -35.98 -15.25
CA LEU A 107 15.99 -37.28 -14.87
C LEU A 107 16.25 -38.27 -16.00
N THR A 108 16.91 -39.39 -15.72
CA THR A 108 17.23 -40.40 -16.73
C THR A 108 16.59 -41.74 -16.36
N PHE A 109 15.66 -42.20 -17.19
CA PHE A 109 14.93 -43.47 -16.99
C PHE A 109 15.63 -44.59 -17.77
N LEU A 110 16.08 -45.64 -17.07
CA LEU A 110 16.77 -46.77 -17.67
C LEU A 110 15.78 -47.74 -18.34
N PRO A 111 16.21 -48.50 -19.38
CA PRO A 111 15.34 -49.47 -20.05
C PRO A 111 14.70 -50.50 -19.13
N THR A 112 15.39 -50.91 -18.06
CA THR A 112 14.88 -51.84 -17.04
C THR A 112 13.68 -51.29 -16.26
N PHE A 113 13.58 -49.96 -16.10
CA PHE A 113 12.44 -49.30 -15.49
C PHE A 113 11.20 -49.36 -16.37
N LEU A 114 11.38 -49.27 -17.70
CA LEU A 114 10.29 -49.26 -18.69
C LEU A 114 9.81 -50.67 -19.07
N ALA A 115 10.67 -51.69 -18.89
CA ALA A 115 10.37 -53.09 -19.20
C ALA A 115 9.70 -53.86 -18.04
N SER A 116 9.72 -53.30 -16.82
CA SER A 116 9.14 -53.96 -15.64
C SER A 116 7.61 -53.85 -15.63
N ASN A 117 6.89 -54.95 -15.39
CA ASN A 117 5.44 -54.91 -15.13
C ASN A 117 5.09 -54.27 -13.76
N LYS A 118 6.10 -53.83 -12.99
CA LYS A 118 5.95 -53.15 -11.69
C LYS A 118 6.40 -51.69 -11.74
N THR A 119 6.42 -51.05 -12.91
CA THR A 119 6.73 -49.62 -12.99
C THR A 119 5.66 -48.83 -12.22
N PRO A 120 6.05 -47.97 -11.26
CA PRO A 120 5.09 -47.15 -10.55
C PRO A 120 4.32 -46.23 -11.51
N THR A 121 3.01 -46.15 -11.32
CA THR A 121 2.12 -45.27 -12.08
C THR A 121 2.28 -43.81 -11.68
N SER A 122 2.91 -43.53 -10.53
CA SER A 122 3.19 -42.18 -10.06
C SER A 122 4.40 -42.11 -9.12
N LEU A 123 5.12 -41.00 -9.18
CA LEU A 123 6.34 -40.71 -8.43
C LEU A 123 6.19 -39.45 -7.57
N VAL A 124 7.00 -39.30 -6.53
CA VAL A 124 7.05 -38.10 -5.68
C VAL A 124 8.50 -37.63 -5.53
N PHE A 125 8.72 -36.32 -5.62
CA PHE A 125 10.01 -35.69 -5.32
C PHE A 125 10.07 -35.32 -3.84
N ALA A 126 11.14 -35.69 -3.15
CA ALA A 126 11.35 -35.37 -1.73
C ALA A 126 12.66 -34.58 -1.55
N LEU A 127 12.57 -33.37 -0.99
CA LEU A 127 13.69 -32.49 -0.70
C LEU A 127 13.93 -32.41 0.81
N SER A 128 15.19 -32.54 1.22
CA SER A 128 15.61 -32.67 2.62
C SER A 128 17.02 -32.13 2.82
N VAL A 129 17.44 -31.93 4.07
CA VAL A 129 18.86 -31.71 4.39
C VAL A 129 19.57 -33.05 4.37
N ALA A 130 20.73 -33.12 3.70
CA ALA A 130 21.57 -34.30 3.70
C ALA A 130 22.17 -34.50 5.10
N PRO A 131 22.21 -35.74 5.62
CA PRO A 131 22.92 -36.00 6.87
C PRO A 131 24.39 -35.64 6.70
N ALA A 132 24.97 -34.92 7.67
CA ALA A 132 26.37 -34.53 7.65
C ALA A 132 27.24 -35.77 7.46
N VAL A 133 28.17 -35.71 6.51
CA VAL A 133 29.10 -36.80 6.18
C VAL A 133 30.06 -36.98 7.36
N GLY A 134 29.62 -37.71 8.38
CA GLY A 134 30.40 -37.88 9.63
C GLY A 134 29.83 -38.90 10.60
N GLU A 135 28.50 -39.10 10.66
CA GLU A 135 27.92 -40.01 11.68
C GLU A 135 28.07 -41.51 11.35
N ALA A 136 28.40 -41.88 10.11
CA ALA A 136 28.51 -43.29 9.72
C ALA A 136 29.94 -43.87 9.84
N ARG A 137 30.98 -43.06 10.06
CA ARG A 137 32.37 -43.54 10.17
C ARG A 137 33.23 -42.57 10.99
N ARG A 138 33.45 -42.85 12.27
CA ARG A 138 34.77 -42.84 12.96
C ARG A 138 34.61 -42.68 14.47
N SER A 139 35.00 -43.74 15.17
CA SER A 139 35.62 -43.65 16.50
C SER A 139 36.93 -42.85 16.40
N SER A 140 37.23 -42.09 17.46
CA SER A 140 38.49 -41.40 17.79
C SER A 140 38.65 -39.91 17.37
N SER A 141 39.05 -39.13 18.39
CA SER A 141 39.54 -37.74 18.47
C SER A 141 38.59 -36.56 18.20
N SER A 142 38.11 -36.00 19.32
CA SER A 142 37.90 -34.57 19.63
C SER A 142 37.28 -33.65 18.57
N PHE A 143 35.95 -33.69 18.49
CA PHE A 143 35.14 -32.48 18.37
C PHE A 143 34.26 -32.42 19.62
N THR A 144 34.29 -31.29 20.32
CA THR A 144 33.44 -31.02 21.48
C THR A 144 31.99 -31.23 21.09
N THR A 145 31.36 -32.21 21.72
CA THR A 145 29.92 -32.42 21.72
C THR A 145 29.22 -31.10 21.98
N GLY A 146 28.50 -30.59 20.97
CA GLY A 146 27.52 -29.53 21.19
C GLY A 146 26.51 -29.96 22.26
N PRO A 147 25.85 -29.01 22.93
CA PRO A 147 25.03 -29.30 24.10
C PRO A 147 23.98 -30.36 23.75
N VAL A 148 23.77 -31.31 24.68
CA VAL A 148 22.63 -32.22 24.66
C VAL A 148 21.39 -31.37 24.36
N ALA A 149 20.70 -31.66 23.27
CA ALA A 149 19.51 -30.91 22.89
C ALA A 149 18.53 -30.93 24.07
N SER A 150 18.01 -29.77 24.47
CA SER A 150 16.99 -29.69 25.51
C SER A 150 15.84 -30.66 25.22
N SER A 151 15.14 -31.11 26.27
CA SER A 151 13.94 -31.95 26.14
C SER A 151 12.94 -31.35 25.15
N SER A 152 12.76 -30.02 25.17
CA SER A 152 11.91 -29.26 24.24
C SER A 152 12.41 -29.31 22.78
N THR A 153 13.72 -29.19 22.54
CA THR A 153 14.30 -29.30 21.18
C THR A 153 14.14 -30.72 20.63
N THR A 154 14.32 -31.73 21.47
CA THR A 154 14.12 -33.14 21.12
C THR A 154 12.65 -33.43 20.82
N ALA A 155 11.73 -32.92 21.66
CA ALA A 155 10.28 -33.05 21.45
C ALA A 155 9.82 -32.40 20.14
N LEU A 156 10.30 -31.19 19.82
CA LEU A 156 9.93 -30.52 18.58
C LEU A 156 10.51 -31.22 17.33
N ARG A 157 11.78 -31.67 17.37
CA ARG A 157 12.37 -32.50 16.30
C ARG A 157 11.57 -33.78 16.05
N ASN A 158 11.07 -34.41 17.12
CA ASN A 158 10.15 -35.54 17.02
C ASN A 158 8.81 -35.12 16.38
N THR A 159 8.26 -33.98 16.76
CA THR A 159 7.01 -33.42 16.21
C THR A 159 7.10 -33.13 14.72
N ILE A 160 8.22 -32.62 14.21
CA ILE A 160 8.39 -32.41 12.75
C ILE A 160 8.81 -33.69 12.00
N GLY A 161 8.95 -34.83 12.68
CA GLY A 161 9.32 -36.11 12.08
C GLY A 161 10.80 -36.27 11.74
N GLU A 162 11.66 -35.41 12.30
CA GLU A 162 13.08 -35.31 11.93
C GLU A 162 13.98 -35.38 13.18
N PRO A 163 13.89 -36.47 13.98
CA PRO A 163 14.51 -36.59 15.31
C PRO A 163 16.03 -36.46 15.30
N ARG A 164 16.66 -36.76 14.16
CA ARG A 164 18.12 -36.83 13.97
C ARG A 164 18.67 -35.70 13.09
N ARG A 165 17.86 -34.69 12.74
CA ARG A 165 18.35 -33.62 11.86
C ARG A 165 19.32 -32.67 12.57
N PRO A 166 20.38 -32.22 11.87
CA PRO A 166 21.30 -31.25 12.42
C PRO A 166 20.57 -29.93 12.70
N VAL A 167 20.93 -29.27 13.81
CA VAL A 167 20.57 -27.86 14.05
C VAL A 167 21.67 -27.02 13.39
N ILE A 168 21.27 -26.18 12.46
CA ILE A 168 22.17 -25.26 11.76
C ILE A 168 22.30 -24.03 12.64
N LYS A 169 23.52 -23.61 12.95
CA LYS A 169 23.78 -22.35 13.67
C LYS A 169 24.18 -21.29 12.65
N THR A 170 23.50 -20.14 12.65
CA THR A 170 23.89 -18.98 11.85
C THR A 170 25.03 -18.21 12.52
N TRP A 171 25.65 -17.30 11.78
CA TRP A 171 26.74 -16.43 12.23
C TRP A 171 26.33 -15.51 13.39
N ASP A 172 25.03 -15.21 13.53
CA ASP A 172 24.46 -14.45 14.65
C ASP A 172 23.95 -15.35 15.80
N ASP A 173 24.43 -16.59 15.86
CA ASP A 173 24.13 -17.59 16.87
C ASP A 173 22.67 -18.07 16.93
N ARG A 174 21.82 -17.73 15.95
CA ARG A 174 20.49 -18.33 15.85
C ARG A 174 20.59 -19.78 15.40
N LYS A 175 19.74 -20.62 15.98
CA LYS A 175 19.67 -22.06 15.68
C LYS A 175 18.49 -22.31 14.75
N PHE A 176 18.67 -23.09 13.68
CA PHE A 176 17.64 -23.45 12.72
C PHE A 176 17.51 -24.96 12.55
N VAL A 177 16.28 -25.44 12.38
CA VAL A 177 15.99 -26.80 11.88
C VAL A 177 15.26 -26.69 10.55
N LEU A 178 15.79 -27.29 9.49
CA LEU A 178 15.18 -27.24 8.16
C LEU A 178 14.23 -28.42 7.92
N MET A 179 12.96 -28.12 7.63
CA MET A 179 11.94 -29.13 7.35
C MET A 179 12.07 -29.72 5.94
N SER A 180 11.79 -31.02 5.79
CA SER A 180 11.64 -31.66 4.49
C SER A 180 10.40 -31.16 3.74
N LEU A 181 10.41 -31.35 2.43
CA LEU A 181 9.32 -31.06 1.51
C LEU A 181 9.12 -32.24 0.56
N ARG A 182 7.88 -32.60 0.26
CA ARG A 182 7.53 -33.53 -0.82
C ARG A 182 6.70 -32.85 -1.89
N SER A 183 6.74 -33.32 -3.13
CA SER A 183 5.76 -32.94 -4.15
C SER A 183 4.49 -33.77 -4.03
N GLY A 184 3.41 -33.33 -4.67
CA GLY A 184 2.28 -34.20 -5.00
C GLY A 184 2.70 -35.31 -5.98
N PRO A 185 1.83 -36.33 -6.18
CA PRO A 185 2.09 -37.42 -7.12
C PRO A 185 2.26 -36.89 -8.56
N VAL A 186 3.35 -37.29 -9.20
CA VAL A 186 3.68 -37.06 -10.62
C VAL A 186 3.33 -38.32 -11.38
N GLU A 187 2.27 -38.29 -12.19
CA GLU A 187 1.82 -39.46 -12.96
C GLU A 187 2.85 -39.83 -14.05
N ILE A 188 3.13 -41.12 -14.21
CA ILE A 188 3.98 -41.65 -15.30
C ILE A 188 3.09 -42.23 -16.38
N ARG A 189 3.16 -41.64 -17.59
CA ARG A 189 2.42 -42.09 -18.77
C ARG A 189 3.37 -42.75 -19.74
N ILE A 190 3.04 -43.94 -20.22
CA ILE A 190 3.83 -44.63 -21.24
C ILE A 190 3.12 -44.46 -22.58
N GLU A 191 3.68 -43.64 -23.47
CA GLU A 191 3.05 -43.22 -24.72
C GLU A 191 3.87 -43.66 -25.94
N LYS A 192 3.27 -43.63 -27.14
CA LYS A 192 3.95 -43.94 -28.41
C LYS A 192 4.75 -42.76 -28.97
N GLU A 193 4.36 -41.55 -28.58
CA GLU A 193 4.93 -40.25 -28.95
C GLU A 193 6.20 -39.91 -28.11
N PRO A 194 7.04 -38.95 -28.54
CA PRO A 194 8.23 -38.54 -27.77
C PRO A 194 7.87 -37.99 -26.38
N ALA A 195 8.79 -38.13 -25.42
CA ALA A 195 8.59 -37.74 -24.03
C ALA A 195 8.16 -36.26 -23.88
N ARG A 196 7.06 -36.02 -23.18
CA ARG A 196 6.50 -34.69 -22.91
C ARG A 196 6.22 -34.52 -21.41
N VAL A 197 6.18 -33.26 -21.00
CA VAL A 197 5.91 -32.85 -19.62
C VAL A 197 4.78 -31.83 -19.63
N ALA A 198 3.87 -31.91 -18.66
CA ALA A 198 2.76 -30.95 -18.54
C ALA A 198 3.27 -29.52 -18.26
N GLN A 199 2.73 -28.51 -18.96
CA GLN A 199 3.06 -27.09 -18.73
C GLN A 199 2.03 -26.31 -17.89
N GLU A 200 0.81 -26.84 -17.67
CA GLU A 200 -0.34 -26.01 -17.23
C GLU A 200 -1.14 -26.54 -16.02
N LYS A 201 -0.60 -27.46 -15.23
CA LYS A 201 -1.25 -27.86 -13.96
C LYS A 201 -0.37 -27.54 -12.76
N VAL A 202 -0.87 -26.66 -11.91
CA VAL A 202 -0.29 -26.33 -10.61
C VAL A 202 -0.26 -27.60 -9.75
N GLN A 203 0.93 -28.13 -9.46
CA GLN A 203 1.11 -29.21 -8.50
C GLN A 203 0.95 -28.71 -7.05
N THR A 204 0.94 -29.61 -6.08
CA THR A 204 0.95 -29.29 -4.64
C THR A 204 2.28 -29.72 -4.02
N ALA A 205 2.70 -29.05 -2.95
CA ALA A 205 3.78 -29.47 -2.07
C ALA A 205 3.17 -30.10 -0.81
N ILE A 206 3.73 -31.19 -0.30
CA ILE A 206 3.22 -31.92 0.86
C ILE A 206 4.30 -31.96 1.92
N ARG A 207 3.91 -31.67 3.15
CA ARG A 207 4.78 -31.74 4.34
C ARG A 207 4.04 -32.50 5.44
N THR A 208 4.78 -33.04 6.40
CA THR A 208 4.23 -33.95 7.42
C THR A 208 4.65 -33.51 8.82
N VAL A 209 3.72 -33.59 9.78
CA VAL A 209 3.95 -33.39 11.22
C VAL A 209 3.52 -34.67 11.94
N HIS A 210 4.25 -35.05 12.97
CA HIS A 210 4.04 -36.24 13.78
C HIS A 210 3.47 -35.83 15.14
N LEU A 211 2.42 -36.52 15.57
CA LEU A 211 1.87 -36.38 16.91
C LEU A 211 2.64 -37.33 17.83
N SER A 212 3.33 -36.77 18.83
CA SER A 212 4.13 -37.59 19.75
C SER A 212 3.23 -38.48 20.62
N SER A 213 3.57 -39.75 20.76
CA SER A 213 3.11 -40.61 21.85
C SER A 213 4.10 -40.51 23.01
N ASN A 214 3.76 -39.68 24.01
CA ASN A 214 4.36 -39.57 25.36
C ASN A 214 5.91 -39.46 25.47
N PRO A 215 6.48 -38.33 25.95
CA PRO A 215 7.94 -38.16 26.09
C PRO A 215 8.61 -39.00 27.20
N ALA A 216 7.84 -39.71 28.04
CA ALA A 216 8.32 -40.21 29.34
C ALA A 216 8.91 -41.64 29.35
N SER A 217 9.06 -42.32 28.21
CA SER A 217 9.67 -43.65 28.17
C SER A 217 10.92 -43.67 27.29
N GLU A 218 12.07 -43.98 27.90
CA GLU A 218 13.25 -44.45 27.16
C GLU A 218 12.88 -45.55 26.16
N PRO A 219 13.59 -45.67 25.03
CA PRO A 219 13.19 -46.52 23.92
C PRO A 219 13.42 -47.99 24.25
N GLN A 220 12.49 -48.61 24.99
CA GLN A 220 12.33 -50.06 24.95
C GLN A 220 11.51 -50.44 23.73
N ALA A 221 11.97 -51.48 23.05
CA ALA A 221 11.48 -51.97 21.76
C ALA A 221 9.95 -52.13 21.73
N ALA A 222 9.26 -51.09 21.26
CA ALA A 222 7.82 -51.14 21.02
C ALA A 222 7.53 -51.96 19.75
N SER A 223 6.60 -52.90 19.88
CA SER A 223 6.07 -53.72 18.80
C SER A 223 5.43 -52.87 17.67
N PRO A 224 5.29 -53.40 16.43
CA PRO A 224 5.09 -52.59 15.21
C PRO A 224 3.71 -51.94 15.01
N ARG A 225 2.91 -51.68 16.06
CA ARG A 225 1.48 -51.31 15.88
C ARG A 225 0.94 -50.09 16.62
N GLU A 226 1.76 -49.32 17.31
CA GLU A 226 1.37 -47.95 17.68
C GLU A 226 2.08 -46.96 16.74
N ALA A 227 1.57 -46.86 15.52
CA ALA A 227 2.02 -45.84 14.60
C ALA A 227 1.64 -44.47 15.18
N ALA A 228 2.65 -43.65 15.51
CA ALA A 228 2.45 -42.25 15.84
C ALA A 228 1.52 -41.61 14.80
N ALA A 229 0.46 -40.95 15.24
CA ALA A 229 -0.50 -40.35 14.33
C ALA A 229 0.19 -39.22 13.53
N THR A 230 0.23 -39.32 12.21
CA THR A 230 0.85 -38.33 11.33
C THR A 230 -0.19 -37.47 10.63
N ILE A 231 0.10 -36.19 10.47
CA ILE A 231 -0.74 -35.23 9.76
C ILE A 231 0.01 -34.76 8.51
N ALA A 232 -0.59 -34.96 7.35
CA ALA A 232 -0.11 -34.41 6.08
C ALA A 232 -0.81 -33.09 5.78
N ILE A 233 -0.04 -32.10 5.31
CA ILE A 233 -0.53 -30.78 4.93
C ILE A 233 -0.09 -30.47 3.50
N THR A 234 -1.02 -29.95 2.70
CA THR A 234 -0.86 -29.65 1.28
C THR A 234 -0.72 -28.14 1.03
N GLU A 235 0.30 -27.73 0.26
CA GLU A 235 0.69 -26.35 -0.07
C GLU A 235 0.55 -26.11 -1.59
N ARG A 236 -0.12 -25.03 -2.02
CA ARG A 236 -0.24 -24.65 -3.44
C ARG A 236 0.64 -23.44 -3.78
N PRO A 237 1.33 -23.41 -4.95
CA PRO A 237 1.97 -22.22 -5.48
C PRO A 237 0.93 -21.12 -5.76
N GLY A 238 1.20 -19.89 -5.30
CA GLY A 238 0.37 -18.71 -5.56
C GLY A 238 -0.54 -18.29 -4.39
N LEU A 239 -0.55 -19.04 -3.29
CA LEU A 239 -1.06 -18.54 -2.01
C LEU A 239 -0.08 -17.47 -1.47
N ASN A 240 -0.59 -16.29 -1.09
CA ASN A 240 0.19 -15.26 -0.41
C ASN A 240 1.00 -15.91 0.72
N ASN A 241 2.31 -15.70 0.71
CA ASN A 241 3.29 -16.46 1.49
C ASN A 241 3.07 -16.38 3.03
N SER A 242 2.21 -15.47 3.52
CA SER A 242 1.93 -15.25 4.95
C SER A 242 0.89 -16.20 5.56
N THR A 243 -0.17 -16.59 4.83
CA THR A 243 -1.29 -17.36 5.41
C THR A 243 -0.95 -18.83 5.60
N GLY A 244 -0.36 -19.46 4.58
CA GLY A 244 0.19 -20.82 4.69
C GLY A 244 1.27 -20.89 5.77
N GLN A 245 2.10 -19.85 5.88
CA GLN A 245 3.15 -19.76 6.88
C GLN A 245 2.63 -19.74 8.32
N ARG A 246 1.64 -18.91 8.61
CA ARG A 246 1.02 -18.82 9.95
C ARG A 246 0.33 -20.13 10.34
N LEU A 247 -0.36 -20.79 9.40
CA LEU A 247 -0.97 -22.12 9.59
C LEU A 247 0.06 -23.16 10.07
N TRP A 248 1.24 -23.17 9.45
CA TRP A 248 2.34 -24.09 9.78
C TRP A 248 2.97 -23.81 11.14
N ASP A 249 3.32 -22.55 11.41
CA ASP A 249 4.00 -22.17 12.65
C ASP A 249 3.11 -22.40 13.87
N CYS A 250 1.81 -22.11 13.75
CA CYS A 250 0.85 -22.37 14.82
C CYS A 250 0.58 -23.87 15.02
N ALA A 251 0.52 -24.68 13.96
CA ALA A 251 0.33 -26.12 14.08
C ALA A 251 1.53 -26.80 14.77
N ILE A 252 2.77 -26.43 14.40
CA ILE A 252 3.98 -26.97 15.02
C ILE A 252 4.10 -26.50 16.47
N GLY A 253 3.86 -25.22 16.72
CA GLY A 253 3.90 -24.62 18.07
C GLY A 253 2.91 -25.28 19.02
N LEU A 254 1.64 -25.42 18.60
CA LEU A 254 0.60 -26.01 19.43
C LEU A 254 0.83 -27.51 19.68
N THR A 255 1.24 -28.27 18.65
CA THR A 255 1.57 -29.70 18.82
C THR A 255 2.72 -29.88 19.81
N SER A 256 3.75 -29.03 19.70
CA SER A 256 4.90 -29.07 20.60
C SER A 256 4.53 -28.69 22.03
N PHE A 257 3.70 -27.65 22.22
CA PHE A 257 3.22 -27.22 23.52
C PHE A 257 2.36 -28.30 24.20
N LEU A 258 1.36 -28.84 23.50
CA LEU A 258 0.46 -29.87 24.04
C LEU A 258 1.16 -31.19 24.30
N SER A 259 2.22 -31.52 23.55
CA SER A 259 3.05 -32.71 23.83
C SER A 259 3.85 -32.59 25.13
N GLN A 260 4.28 -31.38 25.48
CA GLN A 260 5.06 -31.10 26.69
C GLN A 260 4.16 -30.86 27.91
N TYR A 261 2.98 -30.28 27.69
CA TYR A 261 2.04 -29.90 28.75
C TYR A 261 0.63 -30.44 28.47
N PRO A 262 0.43 -31.76 28.46
CA PRO A 262 -0.89 -32.35 28.17
C PRO A 262 -1.97 -31.91 29.17
N ALA A 263 -1.59 -31.57 30.41
CA ALA A 263 -2.48 -31.07 31.46
C ALA A 263 -2.92 -29.60 31.26
N ALA A 264 -2.30 -28.84 30.34
CA ALA A 264 -2.65 -27.45 30.08
C ALA A 264 -4.09 -27.27 29.56
N LEU A 265 -4.69 -28.35 29.03
CA LEU A 265 -6.07 -28.37 28.56
C LEU A 265 -7.10 -28.80 29.63
N ASP A 266 -6.67 -29.23 30.82
CA ASP A 266 -7.58 -29.52 31.94
C ASP A 266 -8.03 -28.20 32.58
N PRO A 267 -9.33 -27.83 32.53
CA PRO A 267 -9.84 -26.58 33.09
C PRO A 267 -9.59 -26.43 34.61
N ASN A 268 -9.28 -27.52 35.32
CA ASN A 268 -8.95 -27.54 36.75
C ASN A 268 -7.45 -27.41 37.04
N PHE A 269 -6.57 -27.54 36.05
CA PHE A 269 -5.13 -27.40 36.21
C PHE A 269 -4.71 -25.91 36.22
N ALA A 270 -4.10 -25.42 37.31
CA ALA A 270 -3.65 -24.03 37.40
C ALA A 270 -2.44 -23.79 36.47
N LEU A 271 -2.56 -22.83 35.54
CA LEU A 271 -1.48 -22.47 34.60
C LEU A 271 -0.31 -21.76 35.29
N ASP A 272 -0.54 -21.19 36.46
CA ASP A 272 0.42 -20.36 37.18
C ASP A 272 1.71 -21.11 37.53
N GLY A 273 1.65 -22.44 37.67
CA GLY A 273 2.81 -23.30 37.91
C GLY A 273 3.60 -23.72 36.65
N LEU A 274 3.14 -23.40 35.44
CA LEU A 274 3.87 -23.72 34.19
C LEU A 274 5.00 -22.72 33.88
N LEU A 275 4.94 -21.54 34.51
CA LEU A 275 5.93 -20.46 34.33
C LEU A 275 6.98 -20.43 35.45
N GLU A 276 6.86 -21.27 36.47
CA GLU A 276 7.73 -21.30 37.65
C GLU A 276 8.49 -22.62 37.81
N GLU A 277 9.20 -23.10 36.77
CA GLU A 277 10.36 -23.96 37.00
C GLU A 277 11.44 -23.65 35.95
N GLU A 278 12.38 -22.78 36.35
CA GLU A 278 13.82 -23.04 36.35
C GLU A 278 14.55 -21.78 36.82
N GLY A 279 14.64 -21.65 38.14
CA GLY A 279 15.62 -20.76 38.76
C GLY A 279 17.03 -21.26 38.44
N GLY A 280 17.87 -20.36 37.94
CA GLY A 280 19.32 -20.51 38.04
C GLY A 280 19.75 -20.67 39.50
N PRO A 281 20.97 -21.17 39.76
CA PRO A 281 21.42 -21.53 41.09
C PRO A 281 21.65 -20.25 41.90
N ASP A 282 20.65 -19.78 42.63
CA ASP A 282 20.76 -18.91 43.81
C ASP A 282 19.35 -18.49 44.24
N GLN A 283 18.71 -19.27 45.12
CA GLN A 283 17.78 -18.80 46.15
C GLN A 283 17.27 -19.97 47.01
N GLU A 284 18.05 -20.34 48.01
CA GLU A 284 17.51 -20.88 49.25
C GLU A 284 16.79 -19.74 49.99
N HIS A 285 15.47 -19.85 50.19
CA HIS A 285 14.82 -19.76 51.51
C HIS A 285 13.29 -19.67 51.42
N SER A 286 12.64 -20.48 52.27
CA SER A 286 11.26 -20.38 52.78
C SER A 286 10.08 -20.88 51.93
N ARG A 287 9.81 -22.19 52.00
CA ARG A 287 8.46 -22.77 51.84
C ARG A 287 7.80 -22.95 53.21
N PRO A 288 6.52 -22.57 53.44
CA PRO A 288 5.73 -23.07 54.55
C PRO A 288 4.90 -24.32 54.15
N PRO A 289 4.59 -25.23 55.10
CA PRO A 289 3.93 -26.52 54.87
C PRO A 289 2.39 -26.40 54.75
N PRO A 290 1.68 -27.44 54.26
CA PRO A 290 0.26 -27.34 53.91
C PRO A 290 -0.65 -27.32 55.14
N ALA A 291 -1.56 -26.34 55.22
CA ALA A 291 -2.50 -26.21 56.32
C ALA A 291 -3.70 -27.17 56.19
N LYS A 292 -4.06 -27.74 57.34
CA LYS A 292 -5.08 -28.77 57.59
C LYS A 292 -6.52 -28.31 57.34
N ARG A 293 -7.33 -29.31 56.95
CA ARG A 293 -8.81 -29.33 56.97
C ARG A 293 -9.43 -28.58 58.16
N ALA A 294 -10.41 -27.73 57.88
CA ALA A 294 -11.46 -27.35 58.82
C ALA A 294 -12.85 -27.63 58.22
N ARG A 295 -13.70 -28.31 58.99
CA ARG A 295 -15.12 -28.58 58.74
C ARG A 295 -15.96 -27.62 59.58
N GLN A 296 -17.03 -27.07 58.99
CA GLN A 296 -18.41 -26.91 59.53
C GLN A 296 -19.14 -25.86 58.67
N ASP A 297 -20.09 -26.26 57.82
CA ASP A 297 -21.53 -26.56 58.06
C ASP A 297 -22.42 -25.32 57.92
N VAL A 298 -23.06 -25.18 56.75
CA VAL A 298 -24.34 -24.48 56.58
C VAL A 298 -25.24 -25.30 55.64
N THR A 299 -26.48 -25.41 56.08
CA THR A 299 -27.62 -26.21 55.64
C THR A 299 -28.17 -25.90 54.23
N VAL A 300 -28.57 -27.00 53.57
CA VAL A 300 -29.53 -27.21 52.45
C VAL A 300 -30.15 -25.97 51.79
N SER A 301 -29.79 -25.74 50.52
CA SER A 301 -30.72 -25.61 49.39
C SER A 301 -30.03 -24.94 48.19
N SER A 302 -29.48 -25.76 47.30
CA SER A 302 -29.36 -25.58 45.84
C SER A 302 -28.08 -26.26 45.37
N ARG A 303 -28.21 -27.11 44.34
CA ARG A 303 -27.08 -27.72 43.62
C ARG A 303 -26.01 -26.65 43.37
N PRO A 304 -24.72 -26.87 43.70
CA PRO A 304 -23.69 -26.16 42.98
C PRO A 304 -23.76 -26.74 41.56
N ARG A 305 -24.29 -25.96 40.62
CA ARG A 305 -23.96 -26.16 39.22
C ARG A 305 -22.43 -26.19 39.18
N LEU A 306 -21.85 -27.36 38.94
CA LEU A 306 -20.53 -27.46 38.31
C LEU A 306 -20.69 -26.75 36.97
N ARG A 307 -20.56 -25.41 36.99
CA ARG A 307 -20.27 -24.65 35.78
C ARG A 307 -18.88 -25.13 35.42
N GLY A 308 -18.80 -26.09 34.51
CA GLY A 308 -17.55 -26.47 33.88
C GLY A 308 -16.85 -25.17 33.50
N ARG A 309 -15.68 -24.93 34.08
CA ARG A 309 -14.88 -23.76 33.69
C ARG A 309 -14.55 -23.96 32.22
N LEU A 310 -15.17 -23.17 31.35
CA LEU A 310 -14.82 -23.13 29.95
C LEU A 310 -13.41 -22.56 29.87
N ARG A 311 -12.45 -23.38 29.44
CA ARG A 311 -11.09 -22.92 29.15
C ARG A 311 -11.03 -22.60 27.66
N VAL A 312 -10.99 -21.31 27.34
CA VAL A 312 -10.88 -20.82 25.96
C VAL A 312 -9.41 -20.72 25.61
N VAL A 313 -8.96 -21.49 24.62
CA VAL A 313 -7.64 -21.34 24.01
C VAL A 313 -7.86 -20.60 22.69
N GLU A 314 -7.50 -19.33 22.65
CA GLU A 314 -7.60 -18.51 21.45
C GLU A 314 -6.38 -18.75 20.56
N LEU A 315 -6.62 -19.20 19.33
CA LEU A 315 -5.59 -19.39 18.32
C LEU A 315 -5.79 -18.33 17.23
N GLY A 316 -4.73 -17.60 16.89
CA GLY A 316 -4.79 -16.53 15.89
C GLY A 316 -5.30 -16.99 14.52
N ALA A 317 -5.84 -16.04 13.76
CA ALA A 317 -6.56 -16.28 12.50
C ALA A 317 -5.73 -17.10 11.49
N GLY A 318 -6.26 -18.28 11.13
CA GLY A 318 -5.60 -19.25 10.26
C GLY A 318 -5.07 -20.50 10.98
N CYS A 319 -5.82 -21.13 11.89
CA CYS A 319 -5.35 -22.31 12.64
C CYS A 319 -6.27 -23.54 12.57
N ALA A 320 -7.05 -23.73 11.50
CA ALA A 320 -7.97 -24.87 11.39
C ALA A 320 -7.28 -26.24 11.63
N LEU A 321 -6.03 -26.39 11.19
CA LEU A 321 -5.26 -27.62 11.42
C LEU A 321 -4.74 -27.75 12.86
N ALA A 322 -4.29 -26.66 13.48
CA ALA A 322 -3.90 -26.67 14.89
C ALA A 322 -5.11 -27.00 15.79
N SER A 323 -6.28 -26.46 15.43
CA SER A 323 -7.57 -26.79 16.05
C SER A 323 -7.95 -28.27 15.86
N MET A 324 -7.68 -28.87 14.70
CA MET A 324 -7.88 -30.30 14.47
C MET A 324 -6.88 -31.18 15.22
N VAL A 325 -5.61 -30.75 15.34
CA VAL A 325 -4.59 -31.45 16.14
C VAL A 325 -5.01 -31.46 17.60
N ALA A 326 -5.39 -30.30 18.14
CA ALA A 326 -5.89 -30.17 19.50
C ALA A 326 -7.15 -31.02 19.69
N ALA A 327 -8.12 -30.98 18.78
CA ALA A 327 -9.33 -31.82 18.84
C ALA A 327 -9.00 -33.32 18.79
N LYS A 328 -8.05 -33.76 17.96
CA LYS A 328 -7.61 -35.16 17.86
C LYS A 328 -6.92 -35.60 19.15
N LEU A 329 -6.03 -34.78 19.71
CA LEU A 329 -5.35 -35.04 20.99
C LEU A 329 -6.35 -35.10 22.16
N LEU A 330 -7.33 -34.20 22.18
CA LEU A 330 -8.44 -34.17 23.14
C LEU A 330 -9.37 -35.39 23.03
N SER A 331 -9.46 -36.00 21.85
CA SER A 331 -10.26 -37.21 21.60
C SER A 331 -9.53 -38.53 21.86
N SER A 332 -8.22 -38.49 22.17
CA SER A 332 -7.41 -39.70 22.40
C SER A 332 -7.61 -40.24 23.83
N PRO A 333 -7.97 -41.52 24.05
CA PRO A 333 -8.37 -42.05 25.36
C PRO A 333 -7.26 -42.24 26.42
N SER A 334 -6.13 -41.53 26.31
CA SER A 334 -4.94 -41.81 27.12
C SER A 334 -4.66 -40.78 28.23
N ALA A 335 -5.71 -40.26 28.87
CA ALA A 335 -5.58 -39.58 30.16
C ALA A 335 -6.27 -40.44 31.22
N SER A 336 -5.46 -41.19 31.95
CA SER A 336 -5.91 -42.08 33.03
C SER A 336 -6.59 -41.29 34.14
N GLY A 337 -7.88 -41.54 34.37
CA GLY A 337 -8.59 -41.13 35.58
C GLY A 337 -9.94 -40.48 35.32
N ALA A 338 -10.98 -41.33 35.28
CA ALA A 338 -12.39 -41.08 35.60
C ALA A 338 -13.06 -39.73 35.22
N GLU A 339 -14.07 -39.84 34.35
CA GLU A 339 -15.28 -39.00 34.31
C GLU A 339 -15.08 -37.48 34.42
N GLN A 340 -14.73 -36.86 33.29
CA GLN A 340 -15.31 -35.61 32.75
C GLN A 340 -14.27 -35.02 31.79
N THR A 341 -14.19 -35.54 30.57
CA THR A 341 -13.74 -34.71 29.45
C THR A 341 -14.80 -33.64 29.23
N ALA A 342 -14.67 -32.53 29.96
CA ALA A 342 -15.39 -31.30 29.66
C ALA A 342 -15.16 -31.02 28.16
N ALA A 343 -16.26 -30.83 27.43
CA ALA A 343 -16.21 -30.46 26.02
C ALA A 343 -15.34 -29.21 25.86
N ALA A 344 -14.12 -29.40 25.38
CA ALA A 344 -13.25 -28.29 25.02
C ALA A 344 -13.76 -27.73 23.69
N THR A 345 -14.35 -26.54 23.72
CA THR A 345 -14.77 -25.80 22.52
C THR A 345 -13.58 -25.02 22.00
N ILE A 346 -13.15 -25.32 20.78
CA ILE A 346 -12.08 -24.59 20.11
C ILE A 346 -12.71 -23.51 19.24
N LEU A 347 -12.38 -22.24 19.51
CA LEU A 347 -12.77 -21.10 18.67
C LEU A 347 -11.64 -20.80 17.67
N ALA A 348 -11.98 -20.78 16.38
CA ALA A 348 -11.09 -20.35 15.30
C ALA A 348 -11.69 -19.11 14.61
N THR A 349 -10.87 -18.11 14.31
CA THR A 349 -11.29 -16.89 13.60
C THR A 349 -10.71 -16.82 12.18
N ASP A 350 -11.52 -16.26 11.26
CA ASP A 350 -11.49 -16.07 9.79
C ASP A 350 -10.26 -16.51 8.94
N VAL A 351 -10.51 -17.27 7.85
CA VAL A 351 -10.04 -17.07 6.44
C VAL A 351 -10.88 -17.99 5.51
N GLU A 352 -12.13 -17.66 5.21
CA GLU A 352 -13.14 -18.67 4.77
C GLU A 352 -12.82 -19.43 3.45
N THR A 353 -12.59 -18.78 2.30
CA THR A 353 -12.51 -19.53 1.02
C THR A 353 -11.19 -20.29 0.80
N THR A 354 -10.09 -19.75 1.31
CA THR A 354 -8.76 -20.38 1.22
C THR A 354 -8.62 -21.48 2.27
N VAL A 355 -9.19 -21.28 3.47
CA VAL A 355 -9.25 -22.32 4.49
C VAL A 355 -10.18 -23.42 4.03
N GLU A 356 -11.36 -23.16 3.49
CA GLU A 356 -12.27 -24.22 3.04
C GLU A 356 -11.62 -25.17 2.02
N SER A 357 -11.01 -24.64 0.96
CA SER A 357 -10.35 -25.49 -0.06
C SER A 357 -9.12 -26.24 0.47
N THR A 358 -8.29 -25.57 1.27
CA THR A 358 -7.09 -26.17 1.89
C THR A 358 -7.48 -27.20 2.95
N LEU A 359 -8.52 -26.90 3.74
CA LEU A 359 -9.07 -27.73 4.80
C LEU A 359 -9.76 -28.96 4.21
N GLU A 360 -10.60 -28.81 3.19
CA GLU A 360 -11.27 -29.93 2.53
C GLU A 360 -10.26 -30.91 1.91
N GLU A 361 -9.20 -30.40 1.28
CA GLU A 361 -8.14 -31.24 0.70
C GLU A 361 -7.26 -31.90 1.77
N ASN A 362 -6.90 -31.17 2.83
CA ASN A 362 -6.19 -31.76 3.97
C ASN A 362 -7.07 -32.80 4.69
N LEU A 363 -8.38 -32.57 4.80
CA LEU A 363 -9.33 -33.53 5.36
C LEU A 363 -9.44 -34.78 4.48
N ARG A 364 -9.44 -34.65 3.14
CA ARG A 364 -9.39 -35.81 2.22
C ARG A 364 -8.04 -36.56 2.31
N ALA A 365 -6.92 -35.85 2.35
CA ALA A 365 -5.58 -36.44 2.45
C ALA A 365 -5.36 -37.20 3.76
N ASN A 366 -5.94 -36.70 4.86
CA ASN A 366 -5.90 -37.35 6.17
C ASN A 366 -7.04 -38.39 6.36
N GLY A 367 -7.81 -38.71 5.31
CA GLY A 367 -8.85 -39.76 5.34
C GLY A 367 -10.12 -39.41 6.10
N LEU A 368 -10.35 -38.13 6.41
CA LEU A 368 -11.48 -37.62 7.18
C LEU A 368 -12.67 -37.16 6.31
N LEU A 369 -12.48 -37.04 5.00
CA LEU A 369 -13.52 -36.85 3.99
C LEU A 369 -13.46 -37.98 2.95
N SER A 370 -14.57 -38.68 2.70
CA SER A 370 -14.65 -39.69 1.64
C SER A 370 -14.81 -39.06 0.26
N SER A 371 -14.12 -39.63 -0.73
CA SER A 371 -13.96 -39.13 -2.12
C SER A 371 -15.23 -39.10 -3.00
N SER A 372 -16.42 -39.23 -2.44
CA SER A 372 -17.67 -39.44 -3.19
C SER A 372 -18.85 -38.67 -2.60
N ASN A 373 -18.83 -37.35 -2.66
CA ASN A 373 -20.01 -36.52 -2.42
C ASN A 373 -20.37 -35.73 -3.69
N LYS A 374 -20.99 -36.41 -4.65
CA LYS A 374 -21.96 -35.78 -5.56
C LYS A 374 -23.25 -35.58 -4.76
N LYS A 375 -23.81 -34.36 -4.81
CA LYS A 375 -25.18 -33.94 -4.41
C LYS A 375 -25.98 -34.94 -3.55
N ILE A 376 -26.19 -34.63 -2.28
CA ILE A 376 -27.10 -35.38 -1.41
C ILE A 376 -28.51 -34.78 -1.52
N SER A 377 -29.41 -35.56 -2.13
CA SER A 377 -30.82 -35.64 -1.75
C SER A 377 -31.10 -37.07 -1.30
N ASP A 378 -31.63 -37.18 -0.09
CA ASP A 378 -32.33 -38.31 0.54
C ASP A 378 -31.63 -39.67 0.85
N GLN A 379 -31.70 -39.95 2.15
CA GLN A 379 -32.00 -41.21 2.85
C GLN A 379 -30.99 -42.38 2.91
N SER A 380 -30.37 -42.45 4.10
CA SER A 380 -30.55 -43.52 5.10
C SER A 380 -29.53 -44.68 5.21
N SER A 381 -29.09 -44.81 6.48
CA SER A 381 -28.76 -46.02 7.25
C SER A 381 -27.28 -46.40 7.49
N ASN A 382 -27.04 -46.57 8.80
CA ASN A 382 -26.01 -47.31 9.52
C ASN A 382 -24.66 -46.65 9.90
N ALA A 383 -24.75 -46.00 11.07
CA ALA A 383 -23.77 -45.87 12.16
C ALA A 383 -22.40 -45.23 11.85
N LYS A 384 -22.33 -43.91 12.08
CA LYS A 384 -21.10 -43.15 12.36
C LYS A 384 -21.11 -42.63 13.81
N PRO A 385 -19.93 -42.44 14.44
CA PRO A 385 -19.81 -41.80 15.76
C PRO A 385 -20.41 -40.39 15.74
N PRO A 386 -20.79 -39.81 16.90
CA PRO A 386 -21.59 -38.59 16.93
C PRO A 386 -20.86 -37.44 16.21
N PRO A 387 -21.60 -36.55 15.51
CA PRO A 387 -20.99 -35.36 14.94
C PRO A 387 -20.44 -34.49 16.08
N ILE A 388 -19.18 -34.09 15.95
CA ILE A 388 -18.62 -33.00 16.75
C ILE A 388 -19.45 -31.77 16.38
N MET A 389 -20.32 -31.34 17.29
CA MET A 389 -21.03 -30.07 17.17
C MET A 389 -20.02 -28.97 17.48
N ILE A 390 -19.51 -28.32 16.44
CA ILE A 390 -18.79 -27.05 16.56
C ILE A 390 -19.88 -26.00 16.79
N ASP A 391 -20.02 -25.55 18.04
CA ASP A 391 -20.95 -24.48 18.38
C ASP A 391 -20.45 -23.18 17.72
N SER A 392 -21.23 -22.63 16.80
CA SER A 392 -20.87 -21.54 15.90
C SER A 392 -20.93 -20.16 16.57
N ALA A 393 -20.64 -20.08 17.88
CA ALA A 393 -20.61 -18.83 18.60
C ALA A 393 -19.25 -18.14 18.39
N VAL A 394 -19.02 -17.62 17.18
CA VAL A 394 -17.96 -16.64 16.90
C VAL A 394 -18.39 -15.31 17.54
N LEU A 395 -17.51 -14.72 18.34
CA LEU A 395 -17.71 -13.37 18.88
C LEU A 395 -17.84 -12.37 17.73
N ASP A 396 -18.99 -11.72 17.69
CA ASP A 396 -19.43 -10.75 16.68
C ASP A 396 -18.61 -9.46 16.76
N TRP A 397 -17.54 -9.39 15.99
CA TRP A 397 -16.97 -8.12 15.53
C TRP A 397 -17.62 -7.78 14.19
N GLY A 398 -18.92 -7.45 14.24
CA GLY A 398 -19.68 -6.86 13.14
C GLY A 398 -19.68 -7.68 11.87
N ARG A 399 -20.33 -8.84 11.87
CA ARG A 399 -20.83 -9.40 10.60
C ARG A 399 -21.83 -8.43 9.99
N LEU A 400 -21.53 -7.90 8.80
CA LEU A 400 -22.58 -7.53 7.87
C LEU A 400 -23.35 -8.82 7.57
N SER A 401 -24.66 -8.80 7.77
CA SER A 401 -25.51 -9.98 7.69
C SER A 401 -25.36 -10.71 6.35
N ASP A 402 -25.41 -12.06 6.42
CA ASP A 402 -25.34 -12.99 5.28
C ASP A 402 -26.50 -12.84 4.26
N ASP A 403 -27.42 -11.89 4.46
CA ASP A 403 -28.45 -11.53 3.49
C ASP A 403 -27.95 -10.68 2.31
N GLN A 404 -26.65 -10.37 2.24
CA GLN A 404 -26.08 -9.57 1.15
C GLN A 404 -24.73 -10.12 0.65
N VAL A 405 -24.71 -11.34 0.10
CA VAL A 405 -23.68 -11.68 -0.90
C VAL A 405 -23.91 -10.77 -2.10
N ARG A 406 -23.30 -9.59 -2.07
CA ARG A 406 -23.47 -8.58 -3.13
C ARG A 406 -22.70 -9.04 -4.35
N VAL A 407 -23.45 -9.30 -5.41
CA VAL A 407 -22.87 -9.70 -6.69
C VAL A 407 -22.22 -8.48 -7.31
N ALA A 408 -20.88 -8.48 -7.38
CA ALA A 408 -20.12 -7.50 -8.15
C ALA A 408 -20.68 -7.39 -9.57
N SER A 409 -20.97 -6.16 -10.02
CA SER A 409 -21.51 -5.91 -11.36
C SER A 409 -20.51 -6.38 -12.44
N ALA A 410 -21.01 -6.56 -13.67
CA ALA A 410 -20.14 -6.88 -14.80
C ALA A 410 -19.10 -5.78 -15.06
N ALA A 411 -19.47 -4.52 -14.83
CA ALA A 411 -18.57 -3.37 -14.98
C ALA A 411 -17.49 -3.38 -13.89
N LEU A 412 -17.84 -3.64 -12.63
CA LEU A 412 -16.85 -3.76 -11.55
C LEU A 412 -15.88 -4.92 -11.80
N ARG A 413 -16.39 -6.09 -12.22
CA ARG A 413 -15.56 -7.26 -12.54
C ARG A 413 -14.58 -7.00 -13.69
N SER A 414 -14.95 -6.15 -14.66
CA SER A 414 -14.03 -5.79 -15.75
C SER A 414 -12.96 -4.78 -15.32
N ARG A 415 -13.18 -4.04 -14.21
CA ARG A 415 -12.20 -3.10 -13.64
C ARG A 415 -11.35 -3.67 -12.51
N VAL A 416 -11.79 -4.72 -11.84
CA VAL A 416 -11.06 -5.32 -10.70
C VAL A 416 -10.51 -6.68 -11.08
N ALA A 417 -9.27 -6.69 -11.57
CA ALA A 417 -8.61 -7.93 -11.99
C ALA A 417 -8.18 -8.81 -10.81
N ARG A 418 -8.03 -8.24 -9.61
CA ARG A 418 -7.71 -8.98 -8.39
C ARG A 418 -8.97 -9.56 -7.74
N GLU A 419 -9.29 -10.82 -8.03
CA GLU A 419 -10.52 -11.48 -7.56
C GLU A 419 -10.72 -11.41 -6.03
N SER A 420 -9.65 -11.43 -5.24
CA SER A 420 -9.77 -11.34 -3.77
C SER A 420 -10.37 -10.02 -3.29
N TYR A 421 -10.25 -8.94 -4.07
CA TYR A 421 -10.84 -7.64 -3.73
C TYR A 421 -12.35 -7.61 -3.98
N LEU A 422 -12.86 -8.40 -4.95
CA LEU A 422 -14.30 -8.51 -5.18
C LEU A 422 -15.03 -9.10 -3.96
N LYS A 423 -14.34 -9.88 -3.13
CA LYS A 423 -14.86 -10.40 -1.85
C LYS A 423 -14.96 -9.35 -0.74
N LYS A 424 -14.28 -8.21 -0.92
CA LYS A 424 -14.29 -7.06 0.00
C LYS A 424 -15.30 -6.00 -0.46
N LEU A 425 -16.23 -6.34 -1.36
CA LEU A 425 -17.25 -5.43 -1.87
C LEU A 425 -18.27 -5.10 -0.78
N VAL A 426 -18.36 -3.83 -0.42
CA VAL A 426 -19.27 -3.30 0.61
C VAL A 426 -19.98 -2.05 0.11
N LYS A 427 -20.93 -1.55 0.90
CA LYS A 427 -21.61 -0.29 0.67
C LYS A 427 -21.00 0.70 1.66
N PRO A 428 -20.91 1.98 1.29
CA PRO A 428 -20.41 3.03 2.17
C PRO A 428 -21.03 3.02 3.57
N GLN A 429 -22.35 2.78 3.66
CA GLN A 429 -23.10 2.81 4.91
C GLN A 429 -22.65 1.71 5.89
N ASP A 430 -22.16 0.60 5.36
CA ASP A 430 -21.67 -0.53 6.14
C ASP A 430 -20.40 -0.19 6.91
N LEU A 431 -19.61 0.79 6.44
CA LEU A 431 -18.33 1.16 7.03
C LEU A 431 -18.43 2.27 8.07
N VAL A 432 -19.54 3.01 8.11
CA VAL A 432 -19.67 4.24 8.90
C VAL A 432 -19.32 4.03 10.38
N HIS A 433 -19.74 2.91 10.96
CA HIS A 433 -19.51 2.60 12.37
C HIS A 433 -18.03 2.38 12.72
N GLN A 434 -17.15 2.16 11.73
CA GLN A 434 -15.71 1.96 11.92
C GLN A 434 -14.94 3.28 12.08
N PHE A 435 -15.52 4.39 11.62
CA PHE A 435 -14.91 5.71 11.74
C PHE A 435 -15.18 6.29 13.13
N LYS A 436 -14.12 6.76 13.79
CA LYS A 436 -14.15 7.30 15.16
C LYS A 436 -13.66 8.75 15.17
N ASP A 437 -14.18 9.53 16.10
CA ASP A 437 -13.76 10.91 16.32
C ASP A 437 -12.24 11.00 16.55
N GLY A 438 -11.62 12.05 16.02
CA GLY A 438 -10.18 12.31 16.14
C GLY A 438 -9.29 11.56 15.15
N GLN A 439 -9.83 10.68 14.30
CA GLN A 439 -9.04 9.92 13.33
C GLN A 439 -8.45 10.79 12.20
N TYR A 440 -7.32 10.32 11.67
CA TYR A 440 -6.55 10.93 10.60
C TYR A 440 -6.88 10.23 9.28
N ILE A 441 -7.45 10.96 8.33
CA ILE A 441 -7.98 10.42 7.09
C ILE A 441 -7.30 11.10 5.90
N GLY A 442 -6.76 10.30 5.00
CA GLY A 442 -6.26 10.73 3.71
C GLY A 442 -7.28 10.44 2.59
N TRP A 443 -7.51 11.42 1.72
CA TRP A 443 -8.28 11.22 0.48
C TRP A 443 -7.41 11.38 -0.76
N SER A 444 -7.68 10.57 -1.79
CA SER A 444 -7.27 10.96 -3.14
C SER A 444 -8.00 12.25 -3.54
N GLY A 445 -7.48 12.92 -4.56
CA GLY A 445 -8.14 14.07 -5.16
C GLY A 445 -7.26 15.31 -5.29
N PHE A 446 -7.48 16.01 -6.40
CA PHE A 446 -6.78 17.25 -6.70
C PHE A 446 -7.66 18.11 -7.60
N THR A 447 -7.95 19.34 -7.14
CA THR A 447 -8.77 20.34 -7.84
C THR A 447 -10.18 19.90 -8.22
N GLY A 448 -10.84 19.15 -7.33
CA GLY A 448 -12.22 18.68 -7.54
C GLY A 448 -12.31 17.53 -8.54
N VAL A 449 -11.27 16.71 -8.65
CA VAL A 449 -11.18 15.57 -9.56
C VAL A 449 -10.48 14.39 -8.87
N GLY A 450 -10.95 13.16 -9.06
CA GLY A 450 -10.29 11.94 -8.57
C GLY A 450 -10.37 11.72 -7.05
N TYR A 451 -11.35 12.35 -6.39
CA TYR A 451 -11.61 12.22 -4.95
C TYR A 451 -12.68 11.17 -4.66
N PRO A 452 -12.66 10.49 -3.50
CA PRO A 452 -13.73 9.59 -3.09
C PRO A 452 -15.02 10.35 -2.85
N LYS A 453 -16.16 9.75 -3.23
CA LYS A 453 -17.47 10.39 -3.23
C LYS A 453 -18.41 9.71 -2.25
N GLU A 454 -18.57 8.39 -2.37
CA GLU A 454 -19.64 7.68 -1.68
C GLU A 454 -19.38 7.49 -0.18
N THR A 455 -18.16 7.15 0.22
CA THR A 455 -17.79 6.98 1.63
C THR A 455 -17.87 8.30 2.40
N PRO A 456 -17.31 9.42 1.91
CA PRO A 456 -17.50 10.71 2.56
C PRO A 456 -18.97 11.13 2.65
N LEU A 457 -19.78 10.89 1.62
CA LEU A 457 -21.20 11.21 1.63
C LEU A 457 -21.97 10.40 2.68
N ALA A 458 -21.69 9.10 2.79
CA ALA A 458 -22.34 8.23 3.79
C ALA A 458 -22.00 8.64 5.23
N LEU A 459 -20.76 9.05 5.49
CA LEU A 459 -20.36 9.60 6.78
C LEU A 459 -21.10 10.91 7.11
N ALA A 460 -21.22 11.81 6.13
CA ALA A 460 -21.97 13.06 6.32
C ALA A 460 -23.47 12.80 6.59
N GLU A 461 -24.09 11.88 5.84
CA GLU A 461 -25.48 11.49 6.08
C GLU A 461 -25.69 10.87 7.46
N HIS A 462 -24.75 10.07 7.94
CA HIS A 462 -24.83 9.51 9.28
C HIS A 462 -24.76 10.59 10.35
N VAL A 463 -23.84 11.56 10.20
CA VAL A 463 -23.74 12.70 11.12
C VAL A 463 -25.04 13.49 11.14
N GLU A 464 -25.65 13.73 9.97
CA GLU A 464 -26.92 14.44 9.85
C GLU A 464 -28.08 13.69 10.48
N LYS A 465 -28.23 12.39 10.18
CA LYS A 465 -29.34 11.56 10.70
C LYS A 465 -29.28 11.35 12.21
N ASN A 466 -28.07 11.36 12.80
CA ASN A 466 -27.85 11.09 14.21
C ASN A 466 -27.51 12.34 15.04
N ASN A 467 -27.59 13.54 14.45
CA ASN A 467 -27.28 14.81 15.11
C ASN A 467 -25.86 14.88 15.72
N LEU A 468 -24.86 14.37 15.01
CA LEU A 468 -23.46 14.27 15.48
C LEU A 468 -22.57 15.44 15.01
N GLN A 469 -23.16 16.56 14.57
CA GLN A 469 -22.40 17.69 14.04
C GLN A 469 -21.43 18.22 15.11
N GLY A 470 -20.15 18.31 14.75
CA GLY A 470 -19.08 18.72 15.66
C GLY A 470 -18.69 17.69 16.73
N GLN A 471 -19.31 16.50 16.73
CA GLN A 471 -18.98 15.38 17.63
C GLN A 471 -18.15 14.29 16.94
N LEU A 472 -18.29 14.16 15.62
CA LEU A 472 -17.50 13.24 14.80
C LEU A 472 -16.61 14.06 13.85
N ARG A 473 -15.39 14.34 14.28
CA ARG A 473 -14.43 15.22 13.61
C ARG A 473 -13.17 14.48 13.21
N PHE A 474 -12.58 14.85 12.07
CA PHE A 474 -11.42 14.18 11.49
C PHE A 474 -10.32 15.15 11.11
N SER A 475 -9.07 14.70 11.18
CA SER A 475 -7.94 15.38 10.54
C SER A 475 -7.87 14.92 9.09
N LEU A 476 -8.10 15.83 8.14
CA LEU A 476 -8.27 15.52 6.72
C LEU A 476 -7.05 15.96 5.89
N PHE A 477 -6.48 15.00 5.15
CA PHE A 477 -5.31 15.16 4.30
C PHE A 477 -5.67 14.82 2.86
N VAL A 478 -5.47 15.75 1.94
CA VAL A 478 -5.84 15.59 0.53
C VAL A 478 -4.71 16.16 -0.33
N GLY A 479 -4.53 15.72 -1.57
CA GLY A 479 -3.53 16.34 -2.45
C GLY A 479 -3.70 17.85 -2.61
N ALA A 480 -4.91 18.29 -3.01
CA ALA A 480 -5.32 19.69 -2.99
C ALA A 480 -6.80 19.81 -2.59
N SER A 481 -7.67 20.42 -3.40
CA SER A 481 -9.12 20.49 -3.14
C SER A 481 -9.92 19.33 -3.74
N THR A 482 -11.10 19.05 -3.15
CA THR A 482 -12.06 18.03 -3.64
C THR A 482 -13.38 18.65 -4.09
N GLY A 483 -14.38 17.83 -4.43
CA GLY A 483 -15.70 18.28 -4.83
C GLY A 483 -16.52 18.89 -3.69
N PRO A 484 -17.35 19.90 -3.97
CA PRO A 484 -18.14 20.59 -2.95
C PRO A 484 -19.20 19.69 -2.29
N GLU A 485 -19.70 18.66 -2.97
CA GLU A 485 -20.68 17.74 -2.38
C GLU A 485 -20.13 16.91 -1.23
N VAL A 486 -18.81 16.71 -1.16
CA VAL A 486 -18.15 16.00 -0.04
C VAL A 486 -17.58 16.98 1.00
N GLU A 487 -16.61 17.79 0.62
CA GLU A 487 -15.77 18.54 1.56
C GLU A 487 -16.49 19.75 2.15
N GLU A 488 -17.25 20.50 1.35
CA GLU A 488 -18.09 21.59 1.88
C GLU A 488 -19.22 21.06 2.75
N ARG A 489 -19.73 19.85 2.46
CA ARG A 489 -20.74 19.20 3.30
C ARG A 489 -20.14 18.79 4.65
N TRP A 490 -18.94 18.22 4.65
CA TRP A 490 -18.20 17.91 5.88
C TRP A 490 -17.92 19.16 6.70
N ALA A 491 -17.49 20.25 6.07
CA ALA A 491 -17.28 21.54 6.73
C ALA A 491 -18.58 22.10 7.33
N ARG A 492 -19.71 22.08 6.60
CA ARG A 492 -21.03 22.51 7.14
C ARG A 492 -21.49 21.68 8.33
N ASN A 493 -21.18 20.39 8.33
CA ASN A 493 -21.48 19.47 9.43
C ASN A 493 -20.42 19.48 10.54
N LYS A 494 -19.43 20.37 10.45
CA LYS A 494 -18.35 20.54 11.44
C LYS A 494 -17.50 19.28 11.65
N MET A 495 -17.36 18.47 10.60
CA MET A 495 -16.66 17.17 10.65
C MET A 495 -15.15 17.29 10.44
N ILE A 496 -14.63 18.49 10.15
CA ILE A 496 -13.21 18.71 9.90
C ILE A 496 -12.60 19.35 11.14
N ALA A 497 -11.63 18.68 11.75
CA ALA A 497 -10.82 19.21 12.84
C ALA A 497 -9.58 19.93 12.29
N ARG A 498 -8.89 19.27 11.36
CA ARG A 498 -7.72 19.82 10.67
C ARG A 498 -7.82 19.58 9.16
N ARG A 499 -7.24 20.48 8.37
CA ARG A 499 -7.12 20.34 6.93
C ARG A 499 -5.73 20.73 6.41
N SER A 500 -5.19 19.93 5.50
CA SER A 500 -3.96 20.24 4.74
C SER A 500 -3.97 19.63 3.33
N PRO A 501 -3.29 20.21 2.32
CA PRO A 501 -2.53 21.48 2.33
C PRO A 501 -3.23 22.62 1.57
N HIS A 502 -4.36 22.37 0.91
CA HIS A 502 -5.04 23.38 0.09
C HIS A 502 -6.54 23.07 0.06
N GLN A 503 -7.39 24.09 0.12
CA GLN A 503 -8.84 23.92 0.03
C GLN A 503 -9.48 24.89 -0.95
N VAL A 504 -10.68 24.57 -1.40
CA VAL A 504 -11.56 25.50 -2.11
C VAL A 504 -12.97 25.27 -1.60
N GLY A 505 -13.61 26.31 -1.08
CA GLY A 505 -15.00 26.22 -0.65
C GLY A 505 -15.39 27.32 0.34
N LYS A 506 -16.67 27.70 0.37
CA LYS A 506 -17.16 28.76 1.23
C LYS A 506 -17.30 28.30 2.68
N ALA A 507 -17.81 27.09 2.91
CA ALA A 507 -18.03 26.54 4.23
C ALA A 507 -16.69 26.19 4.90
N ILE A 508 -15.77 25.55 4.18
CA ILE A 508 -14.45 25.21 4.71
C ILE A 508 -13.62 26.47 4.95
N ALA A 509 -13.59 27.44 4.02
CA ALA A 509 -12.91 28.71 4.26
C ALA A 509 -13.52 29.48 5.44
N LYS A 510 -14.85 29.44 5.62
CA LYS A 510 -15.50 30.01 6.81
C LYS A 510 -15.02 29.33 8.09
N GLY A 511 -15.00 27.99 8.13
CA GLY A 511 -14.54 27.22 9.28
C GLY A 511 -13.08 27.51 9.64
N ILE A 512 -12.21 27.66 8.64
CA ILE A 512 -10.80 28.04 8.84
C ILE A 512 -10.70 29.44 9.44
N ASN A 513 -11.34 30.42 8.78
CA ASN A 513 -11.24 31.83 9.19
C ASN A 513 -11.96 32.12 10.51
N SER A 514 -12.87 31.25 10.97
CA SER A 514 -13.48 31.35 12.31
C SER A 514 -12.70 30.59 13.39
N GLY A 515 -11.57 29.95 13.05
CA GLY A 515 -10.79 29.12 13.96
C GLY A 515 -11.45 27.79 14.34
N GLU A 516 -12.47 27.36 13.59
CA GLU A 516 -13.15 26.08 13.82
C GLU A 516 -12.34 24.91 13.24
N ILE A 517 -11.64 25.14 12.12
CA ILE A 517 -10.80 24.17 11.42
C ILE A 517 -9.35 24.63 11.48
N ASP A 518 -8.47 23.80 12.05
CA ASP A 518 -7.02 24.00 11.95
C ASP A 518 -6.59 23.83 10.49
N PHE A 519 -6.00 24.85 9.87
CA PHE A 519 -5.52 24.76 8.49
C PHE A 519 -4.02 25.05 8.44
N ALA A 520 -3.30 24.18 7.76
CA ALA A 520 -1.90 24.40 7.42
C ALA A 520 -1.76 24.18 5.92
N ASP A 521 -1.63 25.27 5.17
CA ASP A 521 -1.22 25.21 3.79
C ASP A 521 0.29 25.02 3.67
N LYS A 522 0.67 24.39 2.56
CA LYS A 522 2.05 23.98 2.29
C LYS A 522 2.25 23.98 0.78
N HIS A 523 3.49 24.25 0.36
CA HIS A 523 3.95 23.94 -1.00
C HIS A 523 3.54 22.51 -1.37
N LEU A 524 2.85 22.38 -2.50
CA LEU A 524 2.24 21.11 -2.89
C LEU A 524 3.30 20.04 -3.23
N SER A 525 4.51 20.44 -3.63
CA SER A 525 5.65 19.53 -3.77
C SER A 525 6.11 18.89 -2.45
N MET A 526 5.96 19.62 -1.34
CA MET A 526 6.47 19.22 -0.02
C MET A 526 5.45 18.47 0.82
N PHE A 527 4.16 18.74 0.64
CA PHE A 527 3.12 18.11 1.45
C PHE A 527 3.20 16.56 1.48
N PRO A 528 3.34 15.85 0.34
CA PRO A 528 3.36 14.38 0.36
C PRO A 528 4.55 13.81 1.13
N GLN A 529 5.76 14.35 0.93
CA GLN A 529 6.94 13.91 1.69
C GLN A 529 6.81 14.24 3.19
N ASP A 530 6.31 15.42 3.57
CA ASP A 530 6.16 15.82 4.97
C ASP A 530 5.13 14.92 5.68
N LEU A 531 4.14 14.40 4.93
CA LEU A 531 3.23 13.35 5.38
C LEU A 531 3.96 12.02 5.64
N THR A 532 4.82 11.58 4.72
CA THR A 532 5.65 10.37 4.94
C THR A 532 6.65 10.53 6.08
N TYR A 533 7.08 11.76 6.38
CA TYR A 533 7.99 12.07 7.49
C TYR A 533 7.27 12.07 8.85
N GLY A 534 5.93 12.08 8.85
CA GLY A 534 5.12 12.06 10.07
C GLY A 534 4.93 13.44 10.72
N TYR A 535 5.27 14.55 10.06
CA TYR A 535 5.09 15.88 10.64
C TYR A 535 3.63 16.23 10.94
N TYR A 536 2.71 15.69 10.13
CA TYR A 536 1.28 15.90 10.34
C TYR A 536 0.67 14.97 11.39
N SER A 537 1.33 13.86 11.72
CA SER A 537 0.85 12.84 12.66
C SER A 537 1.53 12.87 14.03
N LEU A 538 2.39 13.86 14.31
CA LEU A 538 3.08 14.02 15.60
C LEU A 538 2.14 14.02 16.82
N LYS A 539 0.89 14.44 16.64
CA LYS A 539 -0.14 14.49 17.69
C LYS A 539 -1.17 13.37 17.57
N ARG A 540 -1.01 12.44 16.62
CA ARG A 540 -1.90 11.28 16.46
C ARG A 540 -1.73 10.38 17.69
N GLN A 541 -2.85 9.95 18.27
CA GLN A 541 -2.88 9.02 19.40
C GLN A 541 -3.36 7.65 18.92
N GLY A 542 -2.65 6.60 19.31
CA GLY A 542 -2.93 5.24 18.84
C GLY A 542 -2.57 5.01 17.37
N GLY A 543 -2.93 3.83 16.86
CA GLY A 543 -2.59 3.37 15.51
C GLY A 543 -1.36 2.46 15.47
N GLU A 544 -1.15 1.82 14.32
CA GLU A 544 0.02 0.96 14.09
C GLU A 544 1.32 1.78 14.00
N ASP A 545 2.39 1.28 14.64
CA ASP A 545 3.72 1.90 14.58
C ASP A 545 4.19 2.04 13.13
N GLY A 546 4.63 3.25 12.75
CA GLY A 546 5.07 3.57 11.39
C GLY A 546 3.94 3.91 10.41
N LYS A 547 2.67 3.89 10.81
CA LYS A 547 1.55 4.47 10.04
C LYS A 547 1.24 5.88 10.50
N MET A 548 1.02 6.80 9.57
CA MET A 548 0.74 8.21 9.87
C MET A 548 -0.74 8.55 9.79
N LEU A 549 -1.53 7.72 9.08
CA LEU A 549 -2.97 7.89 8.90
C LEU A 549 -3.73 6.64 9.35
N ASP A 550 -4.92 6.84 9.92
CA ASP A 550 -5.84 5.73 10.24
C ASP A 550 -6.46 5.16 8.96
N TRP A 551 -6.85 6.05 8.04
CA TRP A 551 -7.57 5.69 6.83
C TRP A 551 -7.00 6.38 5.59
N ALA A 552 -6.95 5.64 4.49
CA ALA A 552 -6.94 6.19 3.14
C ALA A 552 -8.26 5.82 2.44
N ILE A 553 -8.91 6.80 1.84
CA ILE A 553 -10.10 6.60 0.99
C ILE A 553 -9.75 7.14 -0.38
N VAL A 554 -9.69 6.28 -1.39
CA VAL A 554 -9.17 6.66 -2.72
C VAL A 554 -10.11 6.22 -3.83
N GLU A 555 -10.22 7.03 -4.86
CA GLU A 555 -10.91 6.66 -6.10
C GLU A 555 -9.93 5.99 -7.08
N ALA A 556 -10.40 4.93 -7.74
CA ALA A 556 -9.68 4.22 -8.79
C ALA A 556 -10.59 3.94 -9.99
N THR A 557 -10.00 3.85 -11.18
CA THR A 557 -10.71 3.47 -12.42
C THR A 557 -10.45 2.02 -12.82
N GLU A 558 -9.36 1.42 -12.34
CA GLU A 558 -9.02 0.01 -12.52
C GLU A 558 -8.15 -0.46 -11.34
N ILE A 559 -8.24 -1.75 -11.00
CA ILE A 559 -7.36 -2.44 -10.06
C ILE A 559 -6.69 -3.59 -10.83
N LEU A 560 -5.36 -3.58 -10.85
CA LEU A 560 -4.54 -4.55 -11.58
C LEU A 560 -4.44 -5.90 -10.82
N PRO A 561 -3.97 -7.00 -11.46
CA PRO A 561 -3.90 -8.32 -10.82
C PRO A 561 -3.06 -8.35 -9.53
N ASP A 562 -2.01 -7.53 -9.45
CA ASP A 562 -1.16 -7.40 -8.27
C ASP A 562 -1.82 -6.62 -7.11
N GLY A 563 -2.97 -5.98 -7.36
CA GLY A 563 -3.70 -5.16 -6.40
C GLY A 563 -3.37 -3.67 -6.44
N SER A 564 -2.43 -3.25 -7.30
CA SER A 564 -2.17 -1.83 -7.55
C SER A 564 -3.36 -1.15 -8.22
N ILE A 565 -3.54 0.15 -7.96
CA ILE A 565 -4.69 0.91 -8.45
C ILE A 565 -4.29 1.87 -9.58
N VAL A 566 -5.15 2.00 -10.57
CA VAL A 566 -5.06 3.03 -11.61
C VAL A 566 -5.94 4.20 -11.15
N PRO A 567 -5.38 5.39 -10.88
CA PRO A 567 -6.16 6.55 -10.47
C PRO A 567 -7.16 7.02 -11.55
N GLY A 568 -8.00 7.99 -11.20
CA GLY A 568 -8.80 8.74 -12.16
C GLY A 568 -7.99 9.81 -12.90
N ALA A 569 -8.65 10.91 -13.25
CA ALA A 569 -8.05 12.07 -13.91
C ALA A 569 -7.19 12.95 -12.97
N SER A 570 -6.82 12.45 -11.78
CA SER A 570 -5.84 13.08 -10.90
C SER A 570 -5.01 12.05 -10.12
N VAL A 571 -3.79 12.46 -9.71
CA VAL A 571 -2.92 11.66 -8.83
C VAL A 571 -2.78 12.35 -7.47
N GLY A 572 -2.41 13.63 -7.45
CA GLY A 572 -2.22 14.37 -6.19
C GLY A 572 -1.19 13.71 -5.28
N ALA A 573 -1.54 13.57 -3.99
CA ALA A 573 -0.74 12.90 -2.96
C ALA A 573 -1.16 11.44 -2.70
N THR A 574 -1.92 10.84 -3.63
CA THR A 574 -2.50 9.49 -3.46
C THR A 574 -1.45 8.42 -3.13
N PRO A 575 -0.27 8.36 -3.77
CA PRO A 575 0.77 7.37 -3.43
C PRO A 575 1.21 7.46 -1.97
N GLU A 576 1.51 8.66 -1.49
CA GLU A 576 1.99 8.88 -0.12
C GLU A 576 0.88 8.67 0.92
N ILE A 577 -0.37 9.02 0.59
CA ILE A 577 -1.54 8.71 1.42
C ILE A 577 -1.71 7.20 1.59
N LEU A 578 -1.60 6.43 0.50
CA LEU A 578 -1.68 4.96 0.55
C LEU A 578 -0.47 4.34 1.24
N GLN A 579 0.72 4.92 1.09
CA GLN A 579 1.92 4.48 1.79
C GLN A 579 1.76 4.60 3.32
N THR A 580 1.16 5.70 3.78
CA THR A 580 1.11 6.08 5.20
C THR A 580 -0.12 5.61 5.96
N ALA A 581 -1.18 5.16 5.27
CA ALA A 581 -2.41 4.71 5.92
C ALA A 581 -2.37 3.29 6.47
N GLU A 582 -3.01 3.07 7.62
CA GLU A 582 -3.23 1.75 8.21
C GLU A 582 -4.27 0.95 7.42
N LYS A 583 -5.43 1.56 7.15
CA LYS A 583 -6.54 0.92 6.44
C LYS A 583 -6.87 1.67 5.15
N ILE A 584 -7.21 0.93 4.10
CA ILE A 584 -7.44 1.47 2.76
C ILE A 584 -8.83 1.05 2.28
N ILE A 585 -9.60 2.04 1.83
CA ILE A 585 -10.87 1.88 1.13
C ILE A 585 -10.67 2.36 -0.30
N ILE A 586 -11.06 1.53 -1.28
CA ILE A 586 -10.97 1.87 -2.69
C ILE A 586 -12.38 1.98 -3.28
N GLU A 587 -12.73 3.18 -3.74
CA GLU A 587 -13.93 3.45 -4.53
C GLU A 587 -13.59 3.24 -6.02
N VAL A 588 -14.11 2.18 -6.62
CA VAL A 588 -13.91 1.87 -8.04
C VAL A 588 -15.03 2.51 -8.85
N ASN A 589 -14.69 3.58 -9.56
CA ASN A 589 -15.66 4.34 -10.35
C ASN A 589 -15.82 3.74 -11.74
N THR A 590 -16.93 3.06 -11.94
CA THR A 590 -17.22 2.30 -13.17
C THR A 590 -17.83 3.15 -14.29
N SER A 591 -18.24 4.40 -14.01
CA SER A 591 -18.73 5.32 -15.04
C SER A 591 -17.61 6.01 -15.81
N LEU A 592 -16.39 6.00 -15.28
CA LEU A 592 -15.19 6.55 -15.90
C LEU A 592 -14.48 5.50 -16.78
N PRO A 593 -13.83 5.88 -17.90
CA PRO A 593 -12.95 4.96 -18.62
C PRO A 593 -11.77 4.52 -17.74
N SER A 594 -11.05 3.46 -18.14
CA SER A 594 -9.79 3.14 -17.46
C SER A 594 -8.74 4.12 -17.93
N PHE A 595 -8.04 4.75 -17.00
CA PHE A 595 -6.96 5.69 -17.30
C PHE A 595 -5.59 5.00 -17.32
N LYS A 596 -5.56 3.67 -17.42
CA LYS A 596 -4.32 2.90 -17.41
C LYS A 596 -3.40 3.37 -18.53
N GLY A 597 -2.18 3.75 -18.16
CA GLY A 597 -1.21 4.32 -19.07
C GLY A 597 -1.15 5.85 -19.05
N LEU A 598 -2.16 6.56 -18.52
CA LEU A 598 -2.07 8.02 -18.36
C LEU A 598 -1.06 8.42 -17.28
N HIS A 599 -0.88 7.59 -16.24
CA HIS A 599 -0.10 7.95 -15.06
C HIS A 599 1.38 7.54 -15.16
N ASP A 600 2.24 8.28 -14.46
CA ASP A 600 3.65 7.97 -14.22
C ASP A 600 3.98 8.16 -12.73
N ILE A 601 3.73 7.10 -11.96
CA ILE A 601 3.80 7.04 -10.51
C ILE A 601 5.23 6.76 -10.06
N THR A 602 5.83 7.73 -9.41
CA THR A 602 7.16 7.64 -8.80
C THR A 602 7.04 7.28 -7.31
N PRO A 603 7.89 6.39 -6.78
CA PRO A 603 7.92 6.10 -5.35
C PRO A 603 8.51 7.27 -4.55
N SER A 604 7.96 7.52 -3.36
CA SER A 604 8.52 8.51 -2.44
C SER A 604 9.61 7.88 -1.57
N HIS A 605 10.87 8.19 -1.90
CA HIS A 605 12.03 7.73 -1.13
C HIS A 605 12.38 8.69 0.01
N MET A 606 12.68 8.11 1.17
CA MET A 606 13.08 8.85 2.38
C MET A 606 14.54 9.33 2.28
N PRO A 607 14.85 10.55 2.79
CA PRO A 607 16.23 10.98 2.96
C PRO A 607 16.95 10.10 4.01
N PRO A 608 18.29 9.94 3.92
CA PRO A 608 19.20 10.59 2.98
C PRO A 608 19.35 9.86 1.63
N HIS A 609 18.54 8.84 1.32
CA HIS A 609 18.70 7.97 0.15
C HIS A 609 17.73 8.26 -1.01
N ARG A 610 17.20 9.48 -1.08
CA ARG A 610 16.30 9.90 -2.16
C ARG A 610 17.03 9.85 -3.51
N GLN A 611 16.39 9.21 -4.49
CA GLN A 611 16.92 9.12 -5.85
C GLN A 611 16.61 10.39 -6.65
N PRO A 612 17.48 10.81 -7.57
CA PRO A 612 17.20 11.93 -8.47
C PRO A 612 16.07 11.57 -9.43
N TYR A 613 15.23 12.54 -9.79
CA TYR A 613 14.22 12.34 -10.82
C TYR A 613 14.85 12.46 -12.21
N LEU A 614 14.87 11.38 -12.99
CA LEU A 614 15.49 11.34 -14.32
C LEU A 614 14.58 11.91 -15.42
N VAL A 615 13.96 13.07 -15.18
CA VAL A 615 13.14 13.79 -16.15
C VAL A 615 14.00 14.86 -16.83
N GLN A 616 14.08 14.81 -18.15
CA GLN A 616 14.76 15.78 -19.02
C GLN A 616 13.82 16.44 -20.03
N ASN A 617 12.69 15.80 -20.34
CA ASN A 617 11.63 16.32 -21.19
C ASN A 617 10.25 16.13 -20.52
N PRO A 618 9.25 16.97 -20.83
CA PRO A 618 7.92 16.82 -20.26
C PRO A 618 7.28 15.44 -20.48
N SER A 619 7.60 14.78 -21.60
CA SER A 619 7.07 13.48 -22.01
C SER A 619 7.80 12.25 -21.44
N ASP A 620 8.94 12.43 -20.76
CA ASP A 620 9.69 11.30 -20.21
C ASP A 620 8.79 10.53 -19.22
N ARG A 621 8.99 9.22 -19.07
CA ARG A 621 8.34 8.39 -18.05
C ARG A 621 9.41 7.71 -17.21
N ILE A 622 9.29 7.81 -15.88
CA ILE A 622 10.31 7.37 -14.92
C ILE A 622 9.76 6.50 -13.79
N GLY A 623 8.47 6.19 -13.82
CA GLY A 623 7.73 5.47 -12.79
C GLY A 623 6.85 4.36 -13.36
N GLN A 624 5.75 4.08 -12.66
CA GLN A 624 4.82 3.01 -12.95
C GLN A 624 3.46 3.56 -13.42
N VAL A 625 2.68 2.75 -14.14
CA VAL A 625 1.36 3.17 -14.65
C VAL A 625 0.23 3.07 -13.61
N SER A 626 0.53 2.55 -12.42
CA SER A 626 -0.41 2.35 -11.32
C SER A 626 0.27 2.65 -9.98
N VAL A 627 -0.53 2.92 -8.96
CA VAL A 627 -0.06 3.16 -7.60
C VAL A 627 0.00 1.83 -6.85
N PRO A 628 1.18 1.40 -6.37
CA PRO A 628 1.31 0.19 -5.58
C PRO A 628 0.48 0.27 -4.29
N VAL A 629 -0.24 -0.81 -3.98
CA VAL A 629 -1.03 -0.92 -2.75
C VAL A 629 -0.70 -2.25 -2.09
N ASP A 630 -0.53 -2.22 -0.78
CA ASP A 630 -0.43 -3.42 0.03
C ASP A 630 -1.84 -4.05 0.17
N PRO A 631 -2.07 -5.25 -0.41
CA PRO A 631 -3.42 -5.82 -0.47
C PRO A 631 -4.04 -6.19 0.87
N GLU A 632 -3.22 -6.36 1.91
CA GLU A 632 -3.68 -6.68 3.26
C GLU A 632 -4.28 -5.46 3.96
N ARG A 633 -3.82 -4.25 3.61
CA ARG A 633 -4.36 -2.99 4.14
C ARG A 633 -5.67 -2.56 3.46
N VAL A 634 -6.01 -3.14 2.31
CA VAL A 634 -7.30 -2.88 1.64
C VAL A 634 -8.40 -3.59 2.40
N VAL A 635 -9.25 -2.85 3.10
CA VAL A 635 -10.34 -3.43 3.92
C VAL A 635 -11.69 -3.42 3.21
N ALA A 636 -11.86 -2.57 2.19
CA ALA A 636 -13.12 -2.44 1.47
C ALA A 636 -12.92 -2.00 0.01
N ILE A 637 -13.76 -2.56 -0.85
CA ILE A 637 -14.01 -2.09 -2.22
C ILE A 637 -15.44 -1.57 -2.27
N ILE A 638 -15.63 -0.41 -2.89
CA ILE A 638 -16.94 0.18 -3.11
C ILE A 638 -17.07 0.44 -4.60
N GLU A 639 -18.13 -0.05 -5.22
CA GLU A 639 -18.47 0.31 -6.60
C GLU A 639 -19.19 1.67 -6.60
N THR A 640 -18.72 2.59 -7.45
CA THR A 640 -19.31 3.93 -7.61
C THR A 640 -19.54 4.26 -9.09
N ASP A 641 -20.39 5.24 -9.34
CA ASP A 641 -20.72 5.73 -10.69
C ASP A 641 -20.82 7.27 -10.78
N LYS A 642 -20.53 7.99 -9.69
CA LYS A 642 -20.66 9.45 -9.63
C LYS A 642 -19.51 10.15 -10.37
N PRO A 643 -19.78 11.07 -11.30
CA PRO A 643 -18.75 11.84 -11.98
C PRO A 643 -18.08 12.86 -11.05
N ASP A 644 -16.92 13.38 -11.46
CA ASP A 644 -16.30 14.52 -10.79
C ASP A 644 -17.15 15.80 -10.95
N ASN A 645 -17.14 16.64 -9.91
CA ASN A 645 -17.92 17.87 -9.86
C ASN A 645 -17.02 19.11 -9.81
N THR A 646 -16.67 19.60 -11.00
CA THR A 646 -15.77 20.73 -11.20
C THR A 646 -16.50 22.07 -11.43
N GLY A 647 -17.82 22.03 -11.66
CA GLY A 647 -18.61 23.21 -12.02
C GLY A 647 -18.31 23.78 -13.41
N GLN A 648 -18.90 24.93 -13.72
CA GLN A 648 -18.66 25.68 -14.97
C GLN A 648 -17.43 26.58 -14.82
N ASN A 649 -16.68 26.76 -15.91
CA ASN A 649 -15.61 27.75 -15.95
C ASN A 649 -16.17 29.15 -16.24
N ALA A 650 -15.54 30.18 -15.67
CA ALA A 650 -15.87 31.55 -16.02
C ALA A 650 -15.43 31.86 -17.46
N PRO A 651 -16.26 32.53 -18.28
CA PRO A 651 -15.88 32.93 -19.62
C PRO A 651 -14.80 34.01 -19.60
N GLU A 652 -14.09 34.14 -20.71
CA GLU A 652 -13.13 35.22 -20.96
C GLU A 652 -13.78 36.60 -20.82
N THR A 653 -13.06 37.54 -20.21
CA THR A 653 -13.43 38.96 -20.15
C THR A 653 -12.48 39.77 -21.02
N GLU A 654 -12.85 41.02 -21.34
CA GLU A 654 -11.95 41.89 -22.11
C GLU A 654 -10.63 42.14 -21.37
N ASP A 655 -10.68 42.38 -20.05
CA ASP A 655 -9.47 42.52 -19.23
C ASP A 655 -8.58 41.27 -19.28
N SER A 656 -9.16 40.07 -19.23
CA SER A 656 -8.38 38.83 -19.25
C SER A 656 -7.74 38.57 -20.61
N LYS A 657 -8.39 38.98 -21.70
CA LYS A 657 -7.81 38.97 -23.06
C LYS A 657 -6.69 39.99 -23.21
N LEU A 658 -6.84 41.21 -22.68
CA LEU A 658 -5.78 42.23 -22.69
C LEU A 658 -4.54 41.76 -21.93
N ILE A 659 -4.73 41.15 -20.75
CA ILE A 659 -3.63 40.53 -20.00
C ILE A 659 -2.92 39.46 -20.84
N ALA A 660 -3.69 38.57 -21.49
CA ALA A 660 -3.14 37.54 -22.36
C ALA A 660 -2.35 38.14 -23.54
N GLN A 661 -2.87 39.19 -24.17
CA GLN A 661 -2.22 39.87 -25.29
C GLN A 661 -0.89 40.51 -24.88
N HIS A 662 -0.84 41.23 -23.76
CA HIS A 662 0.40 41.81 -23.23
C HIS A 662 1.47 40.74 -22.99
N LEU A 663 1.07 39.62 -22.38
CA LEU A 663 1.99 38.53 -22.06
C LEU A 663 2.48 37.78 -23.31
N ILE A 664 1.58 37.51 -24.26
CA ILE A 664 1.94 36.87 -25.52
C ILE A 664 2.89 37.77 -26.33
N GLN A 665 2.60 39.06 -26.43
CA GLN A 665 3.50 40.02 -27.09
C GLN A 665 4.89 40.02 -26.44
N PHE A 666 4.96 40.00 -25.10
CA PHE A 666 6.23 39.89 -24.39
C PHE A 666 6.98 38.59 -24.74
N PHE A 667 6.30 37.44 -24.82
CA PHE A 667 6.94 36.21 -25.27
C PHE A 667 7.46 36.32 -26.71
N GLU A 668 6.71 36.98 -27.58
CA GLU A 668 7.13 37.18 -28.97
C GLU A 668 8.41 38.02 -29.05
N ASP A 669 8.51 39.04 -28.21
CA ASP A 669 9.67 39.92 -28.11
C ASP A 669 10.88 39.17 -27.54
N GLU A 670 10.69 38.35 -26.50
CA GLU A 670 11.75 37.51 -25.92
C GLU A 670 12.29 36.47 -26.92
N VAL A 671 11.43 35.93 -27.78
CA VAL A 671 11.84 35.04 -28.88
C VAL A 671 12.58 35.81 -29.97
N ALA A 672 12.09 36.99 -30.35
CA ALA A 672 12.70 37.81 -31.41
C ALA A 672 14.15 38.21 -31.10
N VAL A 673 14.46 38.43 -29.83
CA VAL A 673 15.81 38.77 -29.34
C VAL A 673 16.63 37.56 -28.86
N GLY A 674 16.12 36.34 -29.05
CA GLY A 674 16.84 35.10 -28.77
C GLY A 674 16.98 34.71 -27.30
N ARG A 675 16.19 35.29 -26.39
CA ARG A 675 16.15 34.91 -24.97
C ARG A 675 15.26 33.70 -24.69
N MET A 676 14.32 33.41 -25.59
CA MET A 676 13.48 32.21 -25.58
C MET A 676 13.49 31.51 -26.94
N PRO A 677 13.32 30.17 -26.98
CA PRO A 677 13.20 29.44 -28.23
C PRO A 677 11.82 29.67 -28.88
N LYS A 678 11.69 29.37 -30.18
CA LYS A 678 10.45 29.58 -30.97
C LYS A 678 9.24 28.80 -30.44
N ASN A 679 9.46 27.69 -29.77
CA ASN A 679 8.43 26.86 -29.16
C ASN A 679 8.24 27.17 -27.66
N LEU A 680 8.82 28.27 -27.17
CA LEU A 680 8.89 28.64 -25.77
C LEU A 680 9.52 27.55 -24.90
N HIS A 681 9.43 27.72 -23.59
CA HIS A 681 9.71 26.68 -22.62
C HIS A 681 8.40 26.02 -22.16
N PRO A 682 8.46 24.85 -21.47
CA PRO A 682 7.26 24.23 -20.93
C PRO A 682 6.45 25.21 -20.06
N LEU A 683 5.14 25.24 -20.29
CA LEU A 683 4.25 26.20 -19.66
C LEU A 683 3.60 25.60 -18.40
N GLN A 684 3.58 26.37 -17.32
CA GLN A 684 2.68 26.17 -16.19
C GLN A 684 1.66 27.31 -16.14
N SER A 685 0.39 26.96 -15.94
CA SER A 685 -0.69 27.93 -15.77
C SER A 685 -1.60 27.51 -14.62
N GLY A 686 -1.87 28.45 -13.71
CA GLY A 686 -2.82 28.26 -12.60
C GLY A 686 -4.28 28.20 -13.07
N ILE A 687 -5.23 28.16 -12.14
CA ILE A 687 -6.68 28.11 -12.46
C ILE A 687 -7.30 29.51 -12.53
N GLY A 688 -8.17 29.73 -13.51
CA GLY A 688 -9.06 30.90 -13.54
C GLY A 688 -9.21 31.54 -14.92
N ASN A 689 -10.02 32.59 -14.96
CA ASN A 689 -10.36 33.30 -16.20
C ASN A 689 -9.10 33.79 -16.96
N VAL A 690 -8.18 34.46 -16.27
CA VAL A 690 -6.96 35.01 -16.89
C VAL A 690 -6.05 33.89 -17.41
N ALA A 691 -5.87 32.82 -16.64
CA ALA A 691 -5.12 31.65 -17.08
C ALA A 691 -5.71 31.02 -18.36
N ASN A 692 -7.04 30.83 -18.39
CA ASN A 692 -7.72 30.33 -19.58
C ASN A 692 -7.55 31.25 -20.80
N SER A 693 -7.61 32.57 -20.59
CA SER A 693 -7.41 33.55 -21.67
C SER A 693 -5.98 33.51 -22.22
N ILE A 694 -4.98 33.28 -21.37
CA ILE A 694 -3.58 33.13 -21.80
C ILE A 694 -3.43 31.87 -22.68
N ILE A 695 -3.96 30.73 -22.25
CA ILE A 695 -3.90 29.48 -23.02
C ILE A 695 -4.69 29.60 -24.33
N ALA A 696 -5.86 30.23 -24.32
CA ALA A 696 -6.64 30.52 -25.53
C ALA A 696 -5.89 31.46 -26.48
N GLY A 697 -5.24 32.51 -25.97
CA GLY A 697 -4.40 33.39 -26.79
C GLY A 697 -3.22 32.66 -27.42
N LEU A 698 -2.59 31.71 -26.71
CA LEU A 698 -1.50 30.89 -27.27
C LEU A 698 -1.97 30.01 -28.43
N ARG A 699 -3.20 29.48 -28.39
CA ARG A 699 -3.82 28.77 -29.52
C ARG A 699 -3.85 29.64 -30.77
N ASP A 700 -4.10 30.94 -30.63
CA ASP A 700 -4.25 31.86 -31.76
C ASP A 700 -2.94 32.59 -32.13
N SER A 701 -1.90 32.44 -31.31
CA SER A 701 -0.57 33.05 -31.50
C SER A 701 0.27 32.39 -32.61
N LYS A 702 1.45 32.94 -32.88
CA LYS A 702 2.41 32.32 -33.83
C LYS A 702 3.24 31.16 -33.26
N PHE A 703 3.09 30.84 -31.98
CA PHE A 703 3.85 29.76 -31.35
C PHE A 703 3.31 28.39 -31.75
N GLU A 704 4.23 27.45 -31.94
CA GLU A 704 3.93 26.07 -32.30
C GLU A 704 4.79 25.13 -31.46
N ARG A 705 4.42 23.84 -31.42
CA ARG A 705 5.17 22.79 -30.72
C ARG A 705 5.38 23.10 -29.23
N LEU A 706 4.35 23.70 -28.64
CA LEU A 706 4.30 24.03 -27.23
C LEU A 706 4.35 22.75 -26.42
N GLN A 707 4.90 22.85 -25.23
CA GLN A 707 4.87 21.80 -24.22
C GLN A 707 4.36 22.37 -22.91
N VAL A 708 3.77 21.51 -22.08
CA VAL A 708 3.16 21.91 -20.81
C VAL A 708 3.70 21.05 -19.69
N TRP A 709 4.09 21.70 -18.60
CA TRP A 709 4.45 21.07 -17.32
C TRP A 709 3.77 21.90 -16.22
N THR A 710 2.61 21.46 -15.77
CA THR A 710 1.70 22.25 -14.92
C THR A 710 1.19 21.42 -13.74
N GLU A 711 0.40 22.03 -12.86
CA GLU A 711 -0.37 21.28 -11.86
C GLU A 711 -1.65 20.73 -12.47
N VAL A 712 -2.37 21.57 -13.22
CA VAL A 712 -3.74 21.30 -13.68
C VAL A 712 -3.90 21.65 -15.14
N LEU A 713 -4.51 20.74 -15.90
CA LEU A 713 -5.05 21.02 -17.23
C LEU A 713 -6.51 21.45 -17.11
N GLN A 714 -6.84 22.60 -17.68
CA GLN A 714 -8.19 23.18 -17.72
C GLN A 714 -8.77 23.17 -19.12
N ASP A 715 -10.06 23.51 -19.26
CA ASP A 715 -10.80 23.46 -20.54
C ASP A 715 -10.03 24.06 -21.71
N SER A 716 -9.32 25.17 -21.52
CA SER A 716 -8.56 25.86 -22.56
C SER A 716 -7.44 25.02 -23.20
N PHE A 717 -6.94 23.98 -22.50
CA PHE A 717 -5.92 23.09 -23.05
C PHE A 717 -6.46 22.11 -24.09
N LEU A 718 -7.75 21.71 -24.02
CA LEU A 718 -8.29 20.76 -25.00
C LEU A 718 -8.39 21.37 -26.41
N PRO A 719 -8.93 22.59 -26.60
CA PRO A 719 -8.83 23.29 -27.88
C PRO A 719 -7.40 23.54 -28.33
N LEU A 720 -6.46 23.77 -27.41
CA LEU A 720 -5.05 23.94 -27.75
C LEU A 720 -4.43 22.63 -28.29
N LEU A 721 -4.72 21.48 -27.68
CA LEU A 721 -4.36 20.15 -28.21
C LEU A 721 -4.98 19.92 -29.60
N ASN A 722 -6.26 20.25 -29.76
CA ASN A 722 -7.00 20.07 -31.02
C ASN A 722 -6.47 20.95 -32.15
N SER A 723 -5.88 22.11 -31.82
CA SER A 723 -5.23 22.97 -32.82
C SER A 723 -3.92 22.39 -33.39
N GLY A 724 -3.36 21.36 -32.76
CA GLY A 724 -2.06 20.78 -33.14
C GLY A 724 -0.84 21.59 -32.67
N LYS A 725 -1.03 22.69 -31.93
CA LYS A 725 0.06 23.53 -31.42
C LYS A 725 0.71 23.01 -30.14
N LEU A 726 0.05 22.13 -29.40
CA LEU A 726 0.56 21.53 -28.17
C LEU A 726 0.99 20.07 -28.43
N ASP A 727 2.29 19.83 -28.34
CA ASP A 727 2.92 18.52 -28.59
C ASP A 727 2.64 17.54 -27.42
N PHE A 728 2.77 18.02 -26.18
CA PHE A 728 2.64 17.18 -24.99
C PHE A 728 2.34 17.99 -23.72
N ALA A 729 1.54 17.42 -22.80
CA ALA A 729 1.25 18.04 -21.51
C ALA A 729 1.38 17.08 -20.33
N THR A 730 2.10 17.53 -19.30
CA THR A 730 2.26 16.83 -18.02
C THR A 730 1.62 17.62 -16.89
N ALA A 731 0.83 16.94 -16.06
CA ALA A 731 0.11 17.53 -14.93
C ALA A 731 0.00 16.58 -13.73
N THR A 732 -0.61 17.01 -12.63
CA THR A 732 -1.09 16.11 -11.56
C THR A 732 -2.60 15.89 -11.63
N SER A 733 -3.34 16.78 -12.31
CA SER A 733 -4.79 16.71 -12.46
C SER A 733 -5.28 17.25 -13.80
N ILE A 734 -6.37 16.71 -14.32
CA ILE A 734 -7.15 17.25 -15.45
C ILE A 734 -8.49 17.72 -14.88
N ARG A 735 -8.71 19.03 -14.87
CA ARG A 735 -9.93 19.67 -14.36
C ARG A 735 -10.70 20.32 -15.49
N PHE A 736 -11.55 19.53 -16.13
CA PHE A 736 -12.46 20.01 -17.16
C PHE A 736 -13.87 20.29 -16.63
N SER A 737 -14.62 21.14 -17.31
CA SER A 737 -16.07 21.25 -17.12
C SER A 737 -16.77 19.93 -17.49
N PRO A 738 -17.98 19.66 -16.96
CA PRO A 738 -18.71 18.42 -17.26
C PRO A 738 -18.92 18.17 -18.76
N GLU A 739 -19.17 19.22 -19.54
CA GLU A 739 -19.31 19.14 -21.00
C GLU A 739 -17.98 18.78 -21.67
N MET A 740 -16.88 19.41 -21.25
CA MET A 740 -15.55 19.18 -21.81
C MET A 740 -15.02 17.78 -21.45
N PHE A 741 -15.35 17.24 -20.27
CA PHE A 741 -15.04 15.85 -19.95
C PHE A 741 -15.75 14.86 -20.89
N LYS A 742 -17.00 15.13 -21.32
CA LYS A 742 -17.69 14.27 -22.28
C LYS A 742 -16.98 14.24 -23.63
N GLU A 743 -16.51 15.39 -24.11
CA GLU A 743 -15.68 15.49 -25.32
C GLU A 743 -14.36 14.74 -25.15
N PHE A 744 -13.66 14.98 -24.04
CA PHE A 744 -12.41 14.33 -23.72
C PHE A 744 -12.52 12.81 -23.70
N TYR A 745 -13.59 12.26 -23.11
CA TYR A 745 -13.81 10.81 -23.04
C TYR A 745 -14.24 10.21 -24.37
N ARG A 746 -15.06 10.92 -25.16
CA ARG A 746 -15.47 10.46 -26.48
C ARG A 746 -14.26 10.29 -27.41
N ASP A 747 -13.31 11.21 -27.33
CA ASP A 747 -12.16 11.29 -28.23
C ASP A 747 -10.85 10.85 -27.54
N TRP A 748 -10.95 10.03 -26.47
CA TRP A 748 -9.83 9.63 -25.61
C TRP A 748 -8.59 9.13 -26.35
N ASP A 749 -8.79 8.33 -27.40
CA ASP A 749 -7.69 7.76 -28.20
C ASP A 749 -6.81 8.83 -28.87
N GLN A 750 -7.33 10.04 -29.08
CA GLN A 750 -6.60 11.16 -29.65
C GLN A 750 -5.70 11.88 -28.63
N TYR A 751 -5.97 11.71 -27.33
CA TYR A 751 -5.35 12.47 -26.25
C TYR A 751 -4.39 11.64 -25.39
N GLN A 752 -4.64 10.34 -25.21
CA GLN A 752 -3.93 9.51 -24.22
C GLN A 752 -2.40 9.51 -24.39
N ASP A 753 -1.90 9.55 -25.62
CA ASP A 753 -0.46 9.55 -25.92
C ASP A 753 0.20 10.94 -25.85
N LYS A 754 -0.59 11.99 -25.61
CA LYS A 754 -0.13 13.39 -25.50
C LYS A 754 -0.18 13.93 -24.08
N LEU A 755 -0.64 13.11 -23.14
CA LEU A 755 -0.90 13.50 -21.76
C LEU A 755 -0.17 12.59 -20.78
N LEU A 756 0.25 13.16 -19.66
CA LEU A 756 0.87 12.41 -18.56
C LEU A 756 0.46 12.98 -17.21
N LEU A 757 0.01 12.12 -16.31
CA LEU A 757 -0.29 12.49 -14.93
C LEU A 757 0.74 11.94 -13.95
N ARG A 758 1.26 12.82 -13.09
CA ARG A 758 2.29 12.52 -12.11
C ARG A 758 1.83 12.84 -10.70
N PRO A 759 2.37 12.18 -9.66
CA PRO A 759 2.17 12.62 -8.28
C PRO A 759 2.56 14.08 -8.12
N GLN A 760 1.86 14.82 -7.26
CA GLN A 760 2.14 16.25 -7.06
C GLN A 760 3.57 16.51 -6.56
N GLN A 761 4.17 15.57 -5.81
CA GLN A 761 5.58 15.64 -5.41
C GLN A 761 6.53 15.72 -6.62
N THR A 762 6.18 15.08 -7.74
CA THR A 762 6.98 15.09 -8.97
C THR A 762 6.56 16.22 -9.90
N ALA A 763 5.25 16.41 -10.15
CA ALA A 763 4.74 17.49 -11.00
C ALA A 763 5.19 18.88 -10.50
N ASN A 764 5.27 19.06 -9.19
CA ASN A 764 5.67 20.33 -8.57
C ASN A 764 7.13 20.33 -8.11
N SER A 765 7.95 19.34 -8.52
CA SER A 765 9.31 19.22 -8.02
C SER A 765 10.19 20.42 -8.42
N PRO A 766 10.76 21.16 -7.45
CA PRO A 766 11.69 22.26 -7.73
C PRO A 766 12.85 21.89 -8.66
N GLU A 767 13.38 20.67 -8.50
CA GLU A 767 14.46 20.13 -9.33
C GLU A 767 14.07 20.08 -10.82
N ILE A 768 12.85 19.60 -11.10
CA ILE A 768 12.38 19.39 -12.47
C ILE A 768 11.95 20.72 -13.08
N ILE A 769 11.20 21.54 -12.34
CA ILE A 769 10.73 22.86 -12.79
C ILE A 769 11.92 23.70 -13.27
N ARG A 770 13.00 23.74 -12.47
CA ARG A 770 14.22 24.47 -12.83
C ARG A 770 14.98 23.84 -13.98
N ARG A 771 15.07 22.51 -14.03
CA ARG A 771 15.79 21.78 -15.10
C ARG A 771 15.12 21.97 -16.47
N LEU A 772 13.79 21.87 -16.53
CA LEU A 772 13.03 22.06 -17.76
C LEU A 772 12.97 23.55 -18.17
N GLY A 773 13.25 24.45 -17.23
CA GLY A 773 13.16 25.89 -17.44
C GLY A 773 11.72 26.35 -17.65
N VAL A 774 10.80 25.86 -16.82
CA VAL A 774 9.35 26.15 -16.95
C VAL A 774 9.06 27.66 -16.91
N ILE A 775 8.09 28.12 -17.69
CA ILE A 775 7.46 29.45 -17.54
C ILE A 775 6.30 29.31 -16.56
N GLY A 776 6.43 29.89 -15.38
CA GLY A 776 5.41 29.83 -14.32
C GLY A 776 4.48 31.04 -14.37
N MET A 777 3.18 30.82 -14.46
CA MET A 777 2.16 31.89 -14.57
C MET A 777 1.06 31.69 -13.53
N ASN A 778 0.95 32.64 -12.59
CA ASN A 778 0.03 32.53 -11.46
C ASN A 778 -0.74 33.83 -11.19
N THR A 779 -1.81 33.71 -10.39
CA THR A 779 -2.66 34.84 -10.01
C THR A 779 -2.50 35.16 -8.52
N PRO A 780 -2.10 36.39 -8.18
CA PRO A 780 -2.15 36.89 -6.82
C PRO A 780 -3.52 37.51 -6.49
N LEU A 781 -3.77 37.70 -5.20
CA LEU A 781 -4.78 38.63 -4.70
C LEU A 781 -4.35 40.07 -4.91
N GLU A 782 -3.11 40.38 -4.52
CA GLU A 782 -2.48 41.70 -4.65
C GLU A 782 -0.96 41.53 -4.83
N VAL A 783 -0.35 42.50 -5.52
CA VAL A 783 1.09 42.65 -5.66
C VAL A 783 1.45 44.05 -5.18
N ASP A 784 2.53 44.19 -4.43
CA ASP A 784 2.98 45.53 -4.08
C ASP A 784 3.90 46.16 -5.12
N ILE A 785 4.17 47.44 -4.95
CA ILE A 785 5.05 48.19 -5.85
C ILE A 785 6.48 47.64 -5.87
N TYR A 786 6.90 46.80 -4.92
CA TYR A 786 8.25 46.22 -4.89
C TYR A 786 8.34 44.82 -5.50
N ALA A 787 7.21 44.26 -5.95
CA ALA A 787 7.05 42.91 -6.47
C ALA A 787 6.97 41.81 -5.40
N HIS A 788 6.45 42.09 -4.21
CA HIS A 788 5.95 41.02 -3.34
C HIS A 788 4.51 40.69 -3.71
N ALA A 789 4.15 39.40 -3.67
CA ALA A 789 2.80 38.95 -3.97
C ALA A 789 2.15 38.24 -2.79
N ASN A 790 0.85 38.52 -2.63
CA ASN A 790 -0.07 37.85 -1.72
C ASN A 790 -1.04 37.03 -2.56
N SER A 791 -1.06 35.71 -2.41
CA SER A 791 -1.98 34.78 -3.05
C SER A 791 -3.00 34.19 -2.07
N THR A 792 -2.80 34.34 -0.76
CA THR A 792 -3.51 33.56 0.25
C THR A 792 -4.41 34.37 1.18
N ASN A 793 -3.91 35.47 1.75
CA ASN A 793 -4.49 36.11 2.93
C ASN A 793 -5.06 37.48 2.61
N ALA A 794 -6.38 37.55 2.39
CA ALA A 794 -7.06 38.82 2.20
C ALA A 794 -7.00 39.68 3.47
N LEU A 795 -6.57 40.94 3.30
CA LEU A 795 -6.32 41.87 4.42
C LEU A 795 -5.38 41.25 5.47
N GLY A 796 -4.40 40.49 5.01
CA GLY A 796 -3.33 39.90 5.83
C GLY A 796 -3.72 38.73 6.74
N SER A 797 -5.01 38.39 6.85
CA SER A 797 -5.47 37.41 7.85
C SER A 797 -6.57 36.46 7.38
N ARG A 798 -7.35 36.83 6.36
CA ARG A 798 -8.45 36.00 5.88
C ARG A 798 -7.97 35.07 4.75
N MET A 799 -7.71 33.82 5.10
CA MET A 799 -7.34 32.76 4.16
C MET A 799 -8.41 32.59 3.06
N LEU A 800 -7.97 32.60 1.81
CA LEU A 800 -8.80 32.32 0.63
C LEU A 800 -8.84 30.82 0.35
N ASN A 801 -7.72 30.25 -0.10
CA ASN A 801 -7.61 28.86 -0.55
C ASN A 801 -6.39 28.14 0.05
N GLY A 802 -5.21 28.74 -0.12
CA GLY A 802 -3.90 28.23 0.29
C GLY A 802 -2.84 28.54 -0.79
N ILE A 803 -1.55 28.50 -0.44
CA ILE A 803 -0.47 28.88 -1.37
C ILE A 803 -0.39 28.01 -2.63
N GLY A 804 -0.81 26.73 -2.53
CA GLY A 804 -0.79 25.78 -3.63
C GLY A 804 0.62 25.53 -4.17
N GLY A 805 0.73 25.26 -5.47
CA GLY A 805 2.01 25.09 -6.17
C GLY A 805 2.60 26.40 -6.68
N SER A 806 1.95 27.56 -6.46
CA SER A 806 2.41 28.83 -7.02
C SER A 806 3.88 29.13 -6.71
N ALA A 807 4.28 28.98 -5.45
CA ALA A 807 5.66 29.18 -5.03
C ALA A 807 6.61 28.03 -5.41
N ASP A 808 6.11 26.80 -5.61
CA ASP A 808 6.92 25.70 -6.19
C ASP A 808 7.36 26.09 -7.60
N PHE A 809 6.45 26.65 -8.39
CA PHE A 809 6.70 27.06 -9.77
C PHE A 809 7.49 28.36 -9.86
N LEU A 810 7.01 29.46 -9.27
CA LEU A 810 7.58 30.79 -9.48
C LEU A 810 9.04 30.88 -9.05
N ARG A 811 9.38 30.35 -7.87
CA ARG A 811 10.78 30.36 -7.37
C ARG A 811 11.75 29.57 -8.24
N ASN A 812 11.26 28.55 -8.94
CA ASN A 812 12.09 27.61 -9.69
C ASN A 812 11.98 27.77 -11.21
N ALA A 813 11.12 28.67 -11.68
CA ALA A 813 10.86 28.90 -13.09
C ALA A 813 12.07 29.54 -13.80
N LYS A 814 12.11 29.36 -15.13
CA LYS A 814 12.97 30.18 -16.02
C LYS A 814 12.45 31.61 -16.12
N LEU A 815 11.13 31.77 -16.06
CA LEU A 815 10.43 33.03 -16.05
C LEU A 815 9.22 32.91 -15.11
N SER A 816 9.14 33.80 -14.14
CA SER A 816 8.07 33.86 -13.14
C SER A 816 7.13 35.05 -13.40
N VAL A 817 5.85 34.75 -13.63
CA VAL A 817 4.84 35.74 -14.03
C VAL A 817 3.69 35.75 -13.04
N MET A 818 3.36 36.93 -12.53
CA MET A 818 2.11 37.19 -11.82
C MET A 818 1.16 37.99 -12.69
N HIS A 819 -0.05 37.47 -12.89
CA HIS A 819 -1.09 38.11 -13.70
C HIS A 819 -2.35 38.39 -12.88
N THR A 820 -2.86 39.61 -12.94
CA THR A 820 -4.07 40.02 -12.21
C THR A 820 -4.75 41.19 -12.92
N PRO A 821 -6.08 41.36 -12.80
CA PRO A 821 -6.68 42.67 -13.04
C PRO A 821 -5.98 43.73 -12.18
N SER A 822 -5.88 44.97 -12.64
CA SER A 822 -5.28 46.06 -11.86
C SER A 822 -6.17 46.56 -10.74
N SER A 823 -7.49 46.33 -10.83
CA SER A 823 -8.48 46.59 -9.78
C SER A 823 -9.62 45.58 -9.77
N ARG A 824 -10.39 45.54 -8.68
CA ARG A 824 -11.58 44.71 -8.50
C ARG A 824 -12.72 45.54 -7.91
N PRO A 825 -13.99 45.23 -8.22
CA PRO A 825 -15.13 45.92 -7.64
C PRO A 825 -15.28 45.59 -6.15
N SER A 826 -15.72 46.58 -5.39
CA SER A 826 -16.27 46.41 -4.04
C SER A 826 -17.80 46.51 -4.06
N LYS A 827 -18.44 46.47 -2.89
CA LYS A 827 -19.89 46.70 -2.77
C LYS A 827 -20.32 48.12 -3.15
N THR A 828 -19.42 49.09 -3.08
CA THR A 828 -19.72 50.52 -3.17
C THR A 828 -18.93 51.26 -4.25
N ASP A 829 -17.92 50.64 -4.85
CA ASP A 829 -17.04 51.25 -5.85
C ASP A 829 -16.67 50.21 -6.92
N PRO A 830 -16.91 50.47 -8.22
CA PRO A 830 -16.63 49.53 -9.31
C PRO A 830 -15.15 49.17 -9.46
N THR A 831 -14.25 49.98 -8.89
CA THR A 831 -12.80 49.77 -8.88
C THR A 831 -12.27 49.71 -7.45
N GLY A 832 -13.14 49.54 -6.44
CA GLY A 832 -12.85 49.84 -5.04
C GLY A 832 -11.70 49.09 -4.38
N ILE A 833 -11.15 48.06 -5.00
CA ILE A 833 -9.99 47.32 -4.51
C ILE A 833 -8.88 47.42 -5.57
N SER A 834 -7.76 48.04 -5.23
CA SER A 834 -6.57 47.99 -6.07
C SER A 834 -5.88 46.64 -5.93
N CYS A 835 -5.39 46.05 -7.02
CA CYS A 835 -4.54 44.87 -6.97
C CYS A 835 -3.04 45.22 -6.95
N ILE A 836 -2.69 46.49 -7.21
CA ILE A 836 -1.35 47.04 -6.97
C ILE A 836 -1.40 47.91 -5.70
N VAL A 837 -0.61 47.58 -4.69
CA VAL A 837 -0.68 48.21 -3.37
C VAL A 837 0.68 48.75 -2.90
N PRO A 838 0.73 49.67 -1.92
CA PRO A 838 2.01 50.17 -1.40
C PRO A 838 2.88 49.08 -0.77
N PHE A 839 2.25 48.16 -0.03
CA PHE A 839 2.87 46.99 0.56
C PHE A 839 1.83 45.88 0.68
N ALA A 840 2.22 44.64 0.39
CA ALA A 840 1.32 43.51 0.45
C ALA A 840 0.99 43.19 1.92
N THR A 841 -0.29 42.93 2.23
CA THR A 841 -0.72 42.64 3.61
C THR A 841 -0.25 41.28 4.12
N HIS A 842 0.17 40.41 3.20
CA HIS A 842 0.82 39.14 3.43
C HIS A 842 1.76 38.87 2.25
N VAL A 843 2.80 38.05 2.42
CA VAL A 843 3.77 37.77 1.37
C VAL A 843 3.94 36.27 1.23
N ASP A 844 3.43 35.73 0.13
CA ASP A 844 3.62 34.33 -0.28
C ASP A 844 4.84 34.20 -1.21
N GLN A 845 5.05 35.19 -2.07
CA GLN A 845 6.22 35.30 -2.95
C GLN A 845 6.93 36.62 -2.72
N THR A 846 8.25 36.52 -2.54
CA THR A 846 9.11 37.68 -2.35
C THR A 846 9.41 38.36 -3.69
N GLU A 847 9.99 39.55 -3.64
CA GLU A 847 10.49 40.28 -4.79
C GLU A 847 11.63 39.55 -5.53
N HIS A 848 12.19 38.51 -4.94
CA HIS A 848 13.20 37.64 -5.56
C HIS A 848 12.60 36.50 -6.37
N ASP A 849 11.30 36.21 -6.17
CA ASP A 849 10.60 35.11 -6.82
C ASP A 849 9.87 35.54 -8.10
N LEU A 850 9.83 36.85 -8.42
CA LEU A 850 9.03 37.43 -9.51
C LEU A 850 9.89 38.17 -10.56
N ASP A 851 9.66 37.84 -11.83
CA ASP A 851 10.29 38.48 -13.00
C ASP A 851 9.36 39.45 -13.71
N VAL A 852 8.06 39.14 -13.78
CA VAL A 852 7.07 39.87 -14.56
C VAL A 852 5.75 40.02 -13.80
N ILE A 853 5.20 41.24 -13.80
CA ILE A 853 3.84 41.54 -13.36
C ILE A 853 3.05 42.00 -14.58
N VAL A 854 1.85 41.47 -14.79
CA VAL A 854 0.99 41.86 -15.91
C VAL A 854 -0.45 42.11 -15.47
N THR A 855 -1.01 43.21 -15.95
CA THR A 855 -2.42 43.58 -15.79
C THR A 855 -3.00 43.99 -17.14
N GLU A 856 -4.29 44.28 -17.19
CA GLU A 856 -4.95 44.80 -18.38
C GLU A 856 -4.45 46.19 -18.77
N GLN A 857 -3.70 46.87 -17.88
CA GLN A 857 -3.08 48.17 -18.14
C GLN A 857 -1.73 48.04 -18.89
N GLY A 858 -1.04 46.91 -18.74
CA GLY A 858 0.30 46.71 -19.27
C GLY A 858 1.09 45.64 -18.53
N LEU A 859 2.37 45.52 -18.91
CA LEU A 859 3.31 44.53 -18.37
C LEU A 859 4.56 45.25 -17.83
N ALA A 860 4.96 44.89 -16.61
CA ALA A 860 6.19 45.33 -15.95
C ALA A 860 7.19 44.17 -15.91
N ASP A 861 8.27 44.29 -16.68
CA ASP A 861 9.45 43.42 -16.59
C ASP A 861 10.40 43.97 -15.52
N VAL A 862 10.56 43.23 -14.42
CA VAL A 862 11.33 43.67 -13.25
C VAL A 862 12.69 42.98 -13.13
N ARG A 863 13.11 42.22 -14.14
CA ARG A 863 14.40 41.53 -14.18
C ARG A 863 15.55 42.52 -14.14
N GLY A 864 16.49 42.32 -13.23
CA GLY A 864 17.69 43.16 -13.07
C GLY A 864 17.43 44.55 -12.47
N LEU A 865 16.21 44.84 -12.00
CA LEU A 865 15.86 46.13 -11.40
C LEU A 865 16.03 46.10 -9.87
N SER A 866 16.50 47.21 -9.30
CA SER A 866 16.44 47.45 -7.85
C SER A 866 15.01 47.74 -7.37
N PRO A 867 14.67 47.58 -6.06
CA PRO A 867 13.31 47.82 -5.57
C PRO A 867 12.75 49.20 -5.97
N ARG A 868 13.58 50.25 -5.92
CA ARG A 868 13.19 51.60 -6.37
C ARG A 868 12.82 51.68 -7.85
N GLN A 869 13.50 50.92 -8.71
CA GLN A 869 13.20 50.87 -10.15
C GLN A 869 11.95 50.02 -10.42
N ARG A 870 11.78 48.92 -9.68
CA ARG A 870 10.58 48.06 -9.74
C ARG A 870 9.31 48.85 -9.45
N ALA A 871 9.31 49.63 -8.36
CA ALA A 871 8.18 50.48 -7.98
C ALA A 871 7.71 51.40 -9.09
N LEU A 872 8.64 52.11 -9.74
CA LEU A 872 8.28 53.02 -10.82
C LEU A 872 7.64 52.28 -12.01
N VAL A 873 8.23 51.16 -12.44
CA VAL A 873 7.73 50.41 -13.60
C VAL A 873 6.39 49.73 -13.28
N ILE A 874 6.23 49.14 -12.10
CA ILE A 874 4.96 48.51 -11.68
C ILE A 874 3.84 49.55 -11.56
N ILE A 875 4.10 50.70 -10.94
CA ILE A 875 3.11 51.79 -10.84
C ILE A 875 2.72 52.28 -12.24
N GLU A 876 3.70 52.51 -13.11
CA GLU A 876 3.45 53.06 -14.45
C GLU A 876 2.68 52.08 -15.34
N LYS A 877 3.11 50.80 -15.37
CA LYS A 877 2.61 49.81 -16.34
C LYS A 877 1.43 49.00 -15.84
N CYS A 878 1.31 48.76 -14.53
CA CYS A 878 0.37 47.76 -14.01
C CYS A 878 -0.75 48.36 -13.15
N ALA A 879 -0.54 49.52 -12.52
CA ALA A 879 -1.57 50.12 -11.66
C ALA A 879 -2.73 50.70 -12.48
N HIS A 880 -3.95 50.51 -11.96
CA HIS A 880 -5.16 51.12 -12.52
C HIS A 880 -5.02 52.66 -12.49
N PRO A 881 -5.55 53.39 -13.50
CA PRO A 881 -5.50 54.85 -13.54
C PRO A 881 -5.99 55.53 -12.24
N ASP A 882 -7.07 55.01 -11.64
CA ASP A 882 -7.62 55.52 -10.37
C ASP A 882 -6.63 55.46 -9.18
N TYR A 883 -5.62 54.59 -9.22
CA TYR A 883 -4.69 54.37 -8.11
C TYR A 883 -3.25 54.80 -8.44
N ARG A 884 -2.93 55.06 -9.70
CA ARG A 884 -1.55 55.34 -10.15
C ARG A 884 -0.94 56.56 -9.44
N GLU A 885 -1.66 57.68 -9.42
CA GLU A 885 -1.20 58.91 -8.73
C GLU A 885 -1.10 58.71 -7.21
N GLN A 886 -2.08 58.02 -6.61
CA GLN A 886 -2.08 57.72 -5.18
C GLN A 886 -0.86 56.87 -4.77
N LEU A 887 -0.53 55.82 -5.56
CA LEU A 887 0.64 54.97 -5.34
C LEU A 887 1.95 55.72 -5.60
N LYS A 888 1.98 56.57 -6.63
CA LYS A 888 3.14 57.41 -6.92
C LYS A 888 3.43 58.40 -5.79
N GLU A 889 2.40 59.04 -5.24
CA GLU A 889 2.53 59.94 -4.09
C GLU A 889 3.08 59.19 -2.86
N TYR A 890 2.60 57.96 -2.60
CA TYR A 890 3.16 57.13 -1.53
C TYR A 890 4.66 56.89 -1.73
N TYR A 891 5.05 56.45 -2.92
CA TYR A 891 6.44 56.14 -3.26
C TYR A 891 7.33 57.37 -3.11
N ASP A 892 6.95 58.51 -3.69
CA ASP A 892 7.77 59.73 -3.65
C ASP A 892 7.97 60.24 -2.21
N ARG A 893 6.92 60.19 -1.39
CA ARG A 893 6.98 60.55 0.04
C ARG A 893 7.85 59.58 0.83
N ALA A 894 7.67 58.27 0.62
CA ALA A 894 8.46 57.24 1.28
C ALA A 894 9.94 57.34 0.92
N LEU A 895 10.24 57.55 -0.37
CA LEU A 895 11.59 57.73 -0.89
C LEU A 895 12.28 58.94 -0.25
N HIS A 896 11.61 60.09 -0.21
CA HIS A 896 12.14 61.31 0.41
C HIS A 896 12.51 61.11 1.88
N GLU A 897 11.59 60.54 2.67
CA GLU A 897 11.80 60.33 4.10
C GLU A 897 12.84 59.24 4.40
N CYS A 898 12.90 58.18 3.60
CA CYS A 898 13.89 57.11 3.77
C CYS A 898 15.29 57.55 3.34
N LEU A 899 15.42 58.33 2.27
CA LEU A 899 16.72 58.86 1.82
C LEU A 899 17.35 59.78 2.87
N LYS A 900 16.56 60.67 3.49
CA LYS A 900 17.05 61.52 4.61
C LYS A 900 17.63 60.71 5.78
N LYS A 901 17.13 59.48 5.99
CA LYS A 901 17.55 58.58 7.06
C LYS A 901 18.65 57.59 6.64
N GLY A 902 19.06 57.59 5.37
CA GLY A 902 19.99 56.59 4.84
C GLY A 902 19.39 55.19 4.67
N ALA A 903 18.06 55.07 4.58
CA ALA A 903 17.31 53.81 4.50
C ALA A 903 16.57 53.63 3.15
N GLY A 904 17.11 54.20 2.06
CA GLY A 904 16.41 54.31 0.77
C GLY A 904 16.50 53.12 -0.18
N HIS A 905 16.91 51.93 0.28
CA HIS A 905 17.00 50.74 -0.60
C HIS A 905 15.61 50.34 -1.12
N GLU A 906 14.67 50.19 -0.19
CA GLU A 906 13.27 49.87 -0.42
C GLU A 906 12.39 50.79 0.46
N PRO A 907 11.97 51.95 -0.06
CA PRO A 907 11.37 52.99 0.77
C PRO A 907 9.96 52.66 1.28
N HIS A 908 9.75 52.70 2.60
CA HIS A 908 8.42 52.56 3.19
C HIS A 908 8.13 53.63 4.24
N MET A 909 6.87 54.07 4.27
CA MET A 909 6.28 54.76 5.43
C MET A 909 5.41 53.77 6.19
N LEU A 910 5.94 53.15 7.25
CA LEU A 910 5.23 52.08 7.99
C LEU A 910 3.84 52.51 8.49
N ARG A 911 3.70 53.76 8.97
CA ARG A 911 2.41 54.31 9.41
C ARG A 911 1.34 54.39 8.31
N ASN A 912 1.76 54.30 7.05
CA ASN A 912 0.92 54.49 5.86
C ASN A 912 0.85 53.25 4.97
N ALA A 913 1.72 52.25 5.15
CA ALA A 913 1.86 51.11 4.24
C ALA A 913 0.54 50.38 3.95
N PHE A 914 -0.33 50.28 4.97
CA PHE A 914 -1.64 49.64 4.88
C PHE A 914 -2.82 50.62 4.87
N LYS A 915 -2.61 51.92 4.62
CA LYS A 915 -3.69 52.93 4.68
C LYS A 915 -4.80 52.65 3.67
N MET A 916 -4.46 52.13 2.49
CA MET A 916 -5.44 51.71 1.48
C MET A 916 -6.35 50.59 1.99
N HIS A 917 -5.78 49.55 2.60
CA HIS A 917 -6.51 48.43 3.18
C HIS A 917 -7.42 48.88 4.33
N LEU A 918 -6.91 49.70 5.24
CA LEU A 918 -7.69 50.27 6.36
C LEU A 918 -8.86 51.13 5.86
N ASN A 919 -8.64 51.89 4.78
CA ASN A 919 -9.71 52.68 4.18
C ASN A 919 -10.77 51.80 3.51
N PHE A 920 -10.36 50.69 2.88
CA PHE A 920 -11.29 49.72 2.32
C PHE A 920 -12.16 49.07 3.40
N GLU A 921 -11.59 48.68 4.53
CA GLU A 921 -12.37 48.14 5.66
C GLU A 921 -13.40 49.13 6.20
N LYS A 922 -13.02 50.41 6.31
CA LYS A 922 -13.88 51.45 6.87
C LYS A 922 -14.94 51.95 5.89
N ASN A 923 -14.57 52.18 4.64
CA ASN A 923 -15.33 52.96 3.66
C ASN A 923 -15.74 52.13 2.41
N GLY A 924 -15.30 50.88 2.31
CA GLY A 924 -15.57 50.02 1.14
C GLY A 924 -14.77 50.37 -0.12
N THR A 925 -13.77 51.25 -0.05
CA THR A 925 -12.88 51.58 -1.17
C THR A 925 -11.45 51.83 -0.71
N MET A 926 -10.47 51.46 -1.52
CA MET A 926 -9.04 51.76 -1.32
C MET A 926 -8.64 53.17 -1.76
N LYS A 927 -9.57 53.95 -2.33
CA LYS A 927 -9.33 55.35 -2.70
C LYS A 927 -9.30 56.19 -1.43
N ILE A 928 -8.17 56.84 -1.17
CA ILE A 928 -7.99 57.69 0.03
C ILE A 928 -8.07 59.16 -0.36
N ASP A 929 -8.58 60.00 0.53
CA ASP A 929 -8.61 61.46 0.30
C ASP A 929 -7.20 62.07 0.36
N LYS A 930 -6.34 61.53 1.24
CA LYS A 930 -4.95 61.96 1.46
C LYS A 930 -4.16 60.94 2.28
N TRP A 931 -2.83 60.93 2.14
CA TRP A 931 -1.95 60.07 2.93
C TRP A 931 -1.76 60.51 4.39
N ASP A 932 -1.98 61.77 4.77
CA ASP A 932 -1.92 62.23 6.17
C ASP A 932 -3.31 62.32 6.84
#